data_AF-A0A5S9Q254-F1
#
_entry.id   AF-A0A5S9Q254-F1
#
_cell.length_a   1.000
_cell.length_b   1.000
_cell.length_c   1.000
_cell.angle_alpha   90.00
_cell.angle_beta   90.00
_cell.angle_gamma   90.00
#
_symmetry.space_group_name_H-M   'P 1'
#
loop_
_entity.id
_entity.type
_entity.pdbx_description
1 polymer ?
#
loop_
_entity_poly.entity_id
_entity_poly.type
_entity_poly.pdbx_seq_one_letter_code
_entity_poly.pdbx_strand_id
1 'polypeptide(L)'
;MRKLTIGVISLLSGMAVANVPEPSFVLFGQVYVGDEVVEQPLQISVRSERTNNELTQARLTPENNYTFTLEIPLEASVGPEGGSSARINEPVSLWVANSPVTFEAVGESIFNGIIDERGRVAQIKLSLKDKHDSDGDGIPDIVERQNGQNENDPNDPVAFGGRDIDGDGVSNAAEFLAGTYDPFGDVDGDGFSNEEEYVLGSDPASIGSMPRVKANQGNYSPLHVAESSLSFLKNESGSDLVWPSAAGVPASIVPMYWNADQYLDYLVSSSQGKVYLYQQSENGRFELKSALNFDQLVFNGHIYAGLTNLDQSDAEELWFYSHTRREYLIYKREPGNGSTDQPYGNNLWISAPTPITDGNSTLADIDSDGVPDIVASGHSLNQDGVVVADTIASAKGQWDGINLTFGTPKLITQQPYFEFSHFAVLDNVKEAGFDAAKDLLIKSQVDGAVSQKYLLNLSFNSLAKSDIDNSIVQHVFSGATTEQDVQTATQLNRINTASFDDVFTVSNLDGDTDKTMDVIQFMGATGEHAGKFRVIKGFKSTIDTDGDGVANYKDVASDNPDRPLPQGNIDFDGDGVPYAIDTDNSGTRDSDSDGVPDNFELLNRLDPMLQADANSDADGDNRTAVQEFYEQTDPNDETSFVRESAVLKRSVIAFEKAASDIDILGGEIVLSSQASPEIKLINQSDFSQIRSFPVDDINGVSLVRVIDGLILAGTMSGSIEVWNPQSGDRIAKFARATSSVTAISVSVDSIYVAHAGGTITRWSRSDYSYDRQWQFPGAFITAINVLGRDLFVNVSHPDREMRIIDLDSGSVSNVVSMAEHCCEQTKSVKNGAGLLLLNANGQDTISTFNIGNLVSSDLVVASGISDFAVHGDAIYIGRKSGLIEKYSLLDGTFLGNVATSNGYVRKIQMLPQGMVTLHSDGTVHFWEYN
;
A
#
# COMPACT_ATOMS: atom_id res chain seq x y z
N MET A 1 -10.51 -30.60 67.09
CA MET A 1 -10.97 -31.17 68.39
C MET A 1 -12.16 -30.37 68.88
N ARG A 2 -13.27 -31.09 69.21
CA ARG A 2 -14.33 -30.78 70.21
C ARG A 2 -15.12 -29.45 70.01
N LYS A 3 -16.46 -29.43 69.94
CA LYS A 3 -17.49 -30.41 70.33
C LYS A 3 -18.85 -30.09 69.69
N LEU A 4 -19.52 -31.14 69.19
CA LEU A 4 -20.99 -31.32 69.05
C LEU A 4 -21.73 -30.89 70.34
N THR A 5 -23.05 -30.60 70.34
CA THR A 5 -24.15 -31.60 70.44
C THR A 5 -25.50 -30.83 70.44
N ILE A 6 -26.39 -31.02 69.45
CA ILE A 6 -27.65 -31.83 69.45
C ILE A 6 -28.56 -31.47 70.65
N GLY A 7 -29.80 -30.97 70.57
CA GLY A 7 -30.87 -31.17 69.58
C GLY A 7 -31.98 -32.03 70.21
N VAL A 8 -33.13 -31.45 70.60
CA VAL A 8 -34.42 -32.15 70.73
C VAL A 8 -35.57 -31.19 70.40
N ILE A 9 -36.50 -31.74 69.62
CA ILE A 9 -37.62 -31.18 68.86
C ILE A 9 -38.91 -31.12 69.71
N SER A 10 -39.87 -30.33 69.20
CA SER A 10 -41.34 -30.37 69.36
C SER A 10 -41.92 -29.39 70.39
N LEU A 11 -43.01 -28.66 70.13
CA LEU A 11 -44.03 -28.69 69.07
C LEU A 11 -44.71 -27.31 69.12
N LEU A 12 -44.68 -26.52 68.04
CA LEU A 12 -45.50 -25.31 67.92
C LEU A 12 -46.09 -25.28 66.52
N SER A 13 -47.40 -25.40 66.49
CA SER A 13 -48.29 -25.30 65.34
C SER A 13 -48.05 -23.99 64.58
N GLY A 14 -47.31 -24.04 63.48
CA GLY A 14 -47.29 -22.99 62.46
C GLY A 14 -48.31 -23.33 61.39
N MET A 15 -49.32 -22.49 61.23
CA MET A 15 -50.28 -22.59 60.13
C MET A 15 -49.52 -22.60 58.80
N ALA A 16 -49.65 -23.67 58.02
CA ALA A 16 -49.30 -23.63 56.60
C ALA A 16 -50.31 -22.71 55.91
N VAL A 17 -49.90 -21.49 55.60
CA VAL A 17 -50.61 -20.67 54.61
C VAL A 17 -50.35 -21.36 53.28
N ALA A 18 -51.37 -22.00 52.71
CA ALA A 18 -51.32 -22.50 51.35
C ALA A 18 -51.17 -21.27 50.43
N ASN A 19 -49.96 -21.03 49.91
CA ASN A 19 -49.79 -20.11 48.80
C ASN A 19 -50.50 -20.74 47.59
N VAL A 20 -51.64 -20.17 47.23
CA VAL A 20 -52.27 -20.44 45.94
C VAL A 20 -51.26 -19.97 44.89
N PRO A 21 -50.82 -20.82 43.95
CA PRO A 21 -49.97 -20.36 42.85
C PRO A 21 -50.76 -19.32 42.06
N GLU A 22 -50.35 -18.05 42.15
CA GLU A 22 -50.95 -16.98 41.36
C GLU A 22 -50.23 -16.91 40.01
N PRO A 23 -50.96 -16.74 38.89
CA PRO A 23 -50.32 -16.60 37.58
C PRO A 23 -49.43 -15.35 37.55
N SER A 24 -48.15 -15.53 37.23
CA SER A 24 -47.15 -14.46 37.13
C SER A 24 -47.54 -13.40 36.09
N PHE A 25 -47.04 -12.17 36.28
CA PHE A 25 -47.09 -11.14 35.25
C PHE A 25 -45.80 -11.21 34.43
N VAL A 26 -45.91 -11.32 33.11
CA VAL A 26 -44.74 -11.52 32.23
C VAL A 26 -44.51 -10.28 31.37
N LEU A 27 -43.30 -9.73 31.43
CA LEU A 27 -42.80 -8.69 30.53
C LEU A 27 -41.80 -9.29 29.55
N PHE A 28 -41.88 -8.94 28.28
CA PHE A 28 -40.87 -9.34 27.29
C PHE A 28 -40.59 -8.25 26.27
N GLY A 29 -39.42 -8.29 25.63
CA GLY A 29 -39.03 -7.26 24.66
C GLY A 29 -37.55 -7.21 24.34
N GLN A 30 -37.13 -6.09 23.76
CA GLN A 30 -35.74 -5.76 23.40
C GLN A 30 -35.35 -4.41 23.99
N VAL A 31 -34.04 -4.18 24.10
CA VAL A 31 -33.43 -2.91 24.53
C VAL A 31 -32.90 -2.17 23.31
N TYR A 32 -33.07 -0.85 23.30
CA TYR A 32 -32.74 0.02 22.17
C TYR A 32 -31.85 1.19 22.60
N VAL A 33 -31.07 1.72 21.66
CA VAL A 33 -30.41 3.04 21.74
C VAL A 33 -30.89 3.81 20.52
N GLY A 34 -31.62 4.91 20.73
CA GLY A 34 -32.42 5.50 19.66
C GLY A 34 -33.43 4.49 19.07
N ASP A 35 -33.25 4.14 17.79
CA ASP A 35 -34.07 3.15 17.07
C ASP A 35 -33.37 1.80 16.82
N GLU A 36 -32.10 1.67 17.21
CA GLU A 36 -31.33 0.44 17.02
C GLU A 36 -31.42 -0.51 18.22
N VAL A 37 -31.38 -1.82 17.96
CA VAL A 37 -31.42 -2.87 18.99
C VAL A 37 -30.03 -3.06 19.60
N VAL A 38 -29.96 -3.16 20.92
CA VAL A 38 -28.70 -3.41 21.64
C VAL A 38 -28.32 -4.89 21.53
N GLU A 39 -27.35 -5.22 20.67
CA GLU A 39 -26.88 -6.58 20.40
C GLU A 39 -25.64 -6.98 21.24
N GLN A 40 -25.70 -6.74 22.55
CA GLN A 40 -24.61 -7.08 23.48
C GLN A 40 -25.16 -7.67 24.80
N PRO A 41 -24.35 -8.46 25.55
CA PRO A 41 -24.80 -9.06 26.79
C PRO A 41 -25.15 -8.03 27.87
N LEU A 42 -26.40 -8.05 28.34
CA LEU A 42 -26.91 -7.15 29.39
C LEU A 42 -27.72 -7.92 30.42
N GLN A 43 -27.79 -7.42 31.65
CA GLN A 43 -28.64 -7.98 32.71
C GLN A 43 -29.69 -6.95 33.15
N ILE A 44 -30.97 -7.30 33.02
CA ILE A 44 -32.12 -6.49 33.39
C ILE A 44 -32.79 -7.11 34.61
N SER A 45 -33.16 -6.29 35.58
CA SER A 45 -33.85 -6.72 36.80
C SER A 45 -35.13 -5.92 37.00
N VAL A 46 -36.17 -6.56 37.55
CA VAL A 46 -37.40 -5.91 38.01
C VAL A 46 -37.34 -5.79 39.53
N ARG A 47 -37.63 -4.60 40.05
CA ARG A 47 -37.70 -4.34 41.49
C ARG A 47 -39.08 -3.85 41.88
N SER A 48 -39.55 -4.25 43.05
CA SER A 48 -40.73 -3.64 43.67
C SER A 48 -40.36 -2.24 44.14
N GLU A 49 -41.05 -1.19 43.70
CA GLU A 49 -40.76 0.17 44.19
C GLU A 49 -41.13 0.36 45.68
N ARG A 50 -41.96 -0.54 46.20
CA ARG A 50 -42.46 -0.48 47.56
C ARG A 50 -41.51 -1.14 48.57
N THR A 51 -40.86 -2.23 48.18
CA THR A 51 -39.92 -2.98 49.05
C THR A 51 -38.46 -2.83 48.63
N ASN A 52 -38.21 -2.31 47.43
CA ASN A 52 -36.92 -2.21 46.75
C ASN A 52 -36.19 -3.56 46.56
N ASN A 53 -36.90 -4.68 46.72
CA ASN A 53 -36.34 -6.00 46.47
C ASN A 53 -36.42 -6.36 44.99
N GLU A 54 -35.40 -7.06 44.50
CA GLU A 54 -35.40 -7.68 43.18
C GLU A 54 -36.40 -8.84 43.15
N LEU A 55 -37.33 -8.78 42.21
CA LEU A 55 -38.39 -9.77 42.03
C LEU A 55 -37.97 -10.84 41.01
N THR A 56 -37.34 -10.40 39.92
CA THR A 56 -36.89 -11.27 38.83
C THR A 56 -35.82 -10.57 37.99
N GLN A 57 -35.06 -11.33 37.23
CA GLN A 57 -34.01 -10.83 36.35
C GLN A 57 -33.90 -11.67 35.08
N ALA A 58 -33.42 -11.05 34.01
CA ALA A 58 -33.15 -11.69 32.74
C ALA A 58 -31.81 -11.20 32.19
N ARG A 59 -31.14 -12.06 31.41
CA ARG A 59 -29.93 -11.70 30.68
C ARG A 59 -30.21 -11.72 29.18
N LEU A 60 -29.76 -10.69 28.48
CA LEU A 60 -29.72 -10.67 27.02
C LEU A 60 -28.42 -11.37 26.62
N THR A 61 -28.52 -12.34 25.73
CA THR A 61 -27.36 -13.07 25.23
C THR A 61 -27.56 -13.36 23.73
N PRO A 62 -26.49 -13.66 22.98
CA PRO A 62 -26.64 -14.06 21.58
C PRO A 62 -27.61 -15.24 21.42
N GLU A 63 -27.63 -16.17 22.38
CA GLU A 63 -28.47 -17.38 22.33
C GLU A 63 -29.97 -17.08 22.45
N ASN A 64 -30.37 -15.95 23.05
CA ASN A 64 -31.77 -15.52 23.11
C ASN A 64 -32.09 -14.35 22.17
N ASN A 65 -31.23 -14.12 21.18
CA ASN A 65 -31.35 -13.04 20.20
C ASN A 65 -31.50 -11.65 20.86
N TYR A 66 -30.78 -11.45 21.98
CA TYR A 66 -30.80 -10.24 22.80
C TYR A 66 -32.21 -9.77 23.21
N THR A 67 -33.11 -10.73 23.43
CA THR A 67 -34.44 -10.48 23.98
C THR A 67 -34.48 -10.79 25.48
N PHE A 68 -35.35 -10.13 26.23
CA PHE A 68 -35.63 -10.49 27.62
C PHE A 68 -37.04 -11.01 27.81
N THR A 69 -37.21 -11.90 28.79
CA THR A 69 -38.51 -12.29 29.35
C THR A 69 -38.37 -12.31 30.86
N LEU A 70 -39.15 -11.49 31.54
CA LEU A 70 -39.15 -11.27 32.97
C LEU A 70 -40.48 -11.77 33.53
N GLU A 71 -40.43 -12.90 34.23
CA GLU A 71 -41.59 -13.46 34.92
C GLU A 71 -41.64 -12.93 36.35
N ILE A 72 -42.62 -12.06 36.65
CA ILE A 72 -42.79 -11.41 37.94
C ILE A 72 -43.75 -12.26 38.79
N PRO A 73 -43.26 -12.90 39.88
CA PRO A 73 -44.10 -13.74 40.73
C PRO A 73 -45.14 -12.88 41.46
N LEU A 74 -46.40 -13.33 41.48
CA LEU A 74 -47.47 -12.64 42.18
C LEU A 74 -47.88 -13.36 43.47
N GLU A 75 -48.32 -12.59 44.47
CA GLU A 75 -48.92 -13.13 45.70
C GLU A 75 -50.38 -12.66 45.88
N ALA A 76 -51.07 -13.26 46.86
CA ALA A 76 -52.42 -12.83 47.24
C ALA A 76 -52.39 -11.44 47.87
N SER A 77 -53.40 -10.61 47.59
CA SER A 77 -53.49 -9.24 48.14
C SER A 77 -53.79 -9.19 49.66
N VAL A 78 -53.80 -10.33 50.36
CA VAL A 78 -54.12 -10.46 51.78
C VAL A 78 -53.10 -11.37 52.48
N GLY A 79 -52.51 -10.90 53.59
CA GLY A 79 -51.49 -11.63 54.36
C GLY A 79 -50.17 -10.87 54.53
N PRO A 80 -49.20 -11.40 55.31
CA PRO A 80 -47.85 -10.84 55.40
C PRO A 80 -47.12 -10.96 54.05
N GLU A 81 -46.41 -9.91 53.66
CA GLU A 81 -45.82 -9.77 52.33
C GLU A 81 -44.53 -10.58 52.15
N GLY A 82 -44.43 -11.28 51.03
CA GLY A 82 -43.21 -11.96 50.60
C GLY A 82 -42.23 -10.97 49.96
N GLY A 83 -40.95 -11.06 50.30
CA GLY A 83 -39.92 -10.16 49.77
C GLY A 83 -39.54 -10.40 48.30
N SER A 84 -40.11 -11.42 47.64
CA SER A 84 -39.73 -11.87 46.29
C SER A 84 -40.95 -12.02 45.35
N SER A 85 -42.08 -11.40 45.70
CA SER A 85 -43.33 -11.42 44.93
C SER A 85 -44.03 -10.07 45.02
N ALA A 86 -44.81 -9.74 43.99
CA ALA A 86 -45.57 -8.49 43.93
C ALA A 86 -47.09 -8.73 44.00
N ARG A 87 -47.84 -7.67 44.33
CA ARG A 87 -49.32 -7.69 44.36
C ARG A 87 -49.91 -6.96 43.15
N ILE A 88 -51.18 -7.26 42.85
CA ILE A 88 -51.94 -6.48 41.88
C ILE A 88 -52.03 -5.01 42.35
N ASN A 89 -51.86 -4.09 41.41
CA ASN A 89 -51.73 -2.64 41.54
C ASN A 89 -50.42 -2.16 42.21
N GLU A 90 -49.40 -3.00 42.30
CA GLU A 90 -48.08 -2.60 42.81
C GLU A 90 -47.21 -1.99 41.69
N PRO A 91 -46.57 -0.83 41.92
CA PRO A 91 -45.60 -0.28 40.98
C PRO A 91 -44.27 -1.04 41.05
N VAL A 92 -43.71 -1.28 39.87
CA VAL A 92 -42.42 -1.93 39.66
C VAL A 92 -41.54 -1.09 38.76
N SER A 93 -40.23 -1.13 39.02
CA SER A 93 -39.21 -0.44 38.24
C SER A 93 -38.25 -1.44 37.60
N LEU A 94 -37.80 -1.15 36.38
CA LEU A 94 -36.80 -1.94 35.64
C LEU A 94 -35.43 -1.25 35.70
N TRP A 95 -34.39 -2.04 35.88
CA TRP A 95 -33.01 -1.60 36.11
C TRP A 95 -32.02 -2.43 35.32
N VAL A 96 -30.93 -1.81 34.86
CA VAL A 96 -29.78 -2.49 34.24
C VAL A 96 -28.70 -2.70 35.30
N ALA A 97 -28.33 -3.95 35.57
CA ALA A 97 -27.42 -4.29 36.66
C ALA A 97 -25.94 -4.19 36.24
N ASN A 98 -25.62 -4.46 34.98
CA ASN A 98 -24.27 -4.41 34.40
C ASN A 98 -24.35 -3.82 32.98
N SER A 99 -24.14 -2.51 32.83
CA SER A 99 -23.97 -1.88 31.51
C SER A 99 -22.49 -1.74 31.20
N PRO A 100 -22.02 -2.02 29.96
CA PRO A 100 -20.71 -1.56 29.52
C PRO A 100 -20.65 -0.02 29.51
N VAL A 101 -19.43 0.53 29.54
CA VAL A 101 -19.07 1.95 29.75
C VAL A 101 -19.75 2.91 28.75
N THR A 102 -20.27 2.38 27.64
CA THR A 102 -20.89 3.11 26.52
C THR A 102 -22.32 3.60 26.76
N PHE A 103 -23.03 3.15 27.81
CA PHE A 103 -24.43 3.56 28.06
C PHE A 103 -24.69 4.05 29.50
N GLU A 104 -25.49 5.10 29.63
CA GLU A 104 -25.92 5.64 30.93
C GLU A 104 -27.14 4.88 31.47
N ALA A 105 -26.92 3.85 32.31
CA ALA A 105 -28.02 3.17 33.04
C ALA A 105 -27.63 2.43 34.35
N VAL A 106 -26.36 2.46 34.78
CA VAL A 106 -25.99 1.75 36.03
C VAL A 106 -26.44 2.56 37.23
N GLY A 107 -27.53 2.13 37.87
CA GLY A 107 -28.00 2.73 39.12
C GLY A 107 -29.16 3.71 39.00
N GLU A 108 -29.86 3.76 37.86
CA GLU A 108 -31.16 4.44 37.71
C GLU A 108 -32.21 3.52 37.06
N SER A 109 -33.50 3.80 37.29
CA SER A 109 -34.58 3.04 36.65
C SER A 109 -34.80 3.51 35.22
N ILE A 110 -34.79 2.56 34.28
CA ILE A 110 -34.98 2.80 32.85
C ILE A 110 -36.45 2.69 32.40
N PHE A 111 -37.34 2.18 33.27
CA PHE A 111 -38.79 2.12 33.03
C PHE A 111 -39.55 1.83 34.33
N ASN A 112 -40.70 2.49 34.53
CA ASN A 112 -41.62 2.24 35.64
C ASN A 112 -42.98 1.77 35.12
N GLY A 113 -43.56 0.75 35.76
CA GLY A 113 -44.84 0.17 35.38
C GLY A 113 -45.69 -0.25 36.58
N ILE A 114 -46.96 -0.60 36.35
CA ILE A 114 -47.88 -1.10 37.39
C ILE A 114 -48.37 -2.49 36.99
N ILE A 115 -48.37 -3.43 37.94
CA ILE A 115 -48.93 -4.76 37.73
C ILE A 115 -50.46 -4.67 37.85
N ASP A 116 -51.17 -4.52 36.74
CA ASP A 116 -52.61 -4.23 36.74
C ASP A 116 -53.52 -5.47 36.80
N GLU A 117 -53.02 -6.65 36.41
CA GLU A 117 -53.80 -7.90 36.41
C GLU A 117 -52.94 -9.16 36.61
N ARG A 118 -53.56 -10.33 36.85
CA ARG A 118 -52.84 -11.61 37.02
C ARG A 118 -52.69 -12.33 35.68
N GLY A 119 -51.55 -12.98 35.44
CA GLY A 119 -51.36 -13.84 34.27
C GLY A 119 -51.22 -13.10 32.94
N ARG A 120 -51.07 -11.77 32.95
CA ARG A 120 -50.85 -10.98 31.74
C ARG A 120 -49.46 -11.21 31.19
N VAL A 121 -49.37 -11.18 29.87
CA VAL A 121 -48.12 -11.11 29.13
C VAL A 121 -48.13 -9.79 28.35
N ALA A 122 -47.11 -8.95 28.52
CA ALA A 122 -47.01 -7.65 27.87
C ALA A 122 -45.62 -7.44 27.23
N GLN A 123 -45.62 -6.86 26.02
CA GLN A 123 -44.39 -6.50 25.30
C GLN A 123 -44.02 -5.03 25.56
N ILE A 124 -42.74 -4.74 25.81
CA ILE A 124 -42.25 -3.37 26.06
C ILE A 124 -40.98 -3.05 25.23
N LYS A 125 -40.80 -1.76 24.87
CA LYS A 125 -39.57 -1.21 24.25
C LYS A 125 -38.80 -0.45 25.34
N LEU A 126 -37.53 -0.81 25.61
CA LEU A 126 -36.66 -0.13 26.59
C LEU A 126 -35.58 0.68 25.87
N SER A 127 -35.29 1.92 26.29
CA SER A 127 -34.33 2.82 25.60
C SER A 127 -33.19 3.29 26.50
N LEU A 128 -31.95 3.30 25.98
CA LEU A 128 -30.71 3.78 26.62
C LEU A 128 -30.16 5.04 25.88
N LYS A 129 -29.28 5.82 26.55
CA LYS A 129 -28.53 6.95 25.95
C LYS A 129 -27.10 6.53 25.57
N ASP A 130 -26.63 6.96 24.40
CA ASP A 130 -25.27 6.73 23.87
C ASP A 130 -24.28 7.83 24.32
N LYS A 131 -23.01 7.46 24.54
CA LYS A 131 -21.88 8.37 24.85
C LYS A 131 -20.66 8.12 23.94
N HIS A 132 -20.85 7.51 22.77
CA HIS A 132 -19.78 7.44 21.78
C HIS A 132 -19.38 8.85 21.33
N ASP A 133 -18.08 9.08 21.25
CA ASP A 133 -17.38 10.31 20.86
C ASP A 133 -16.22 9.82 19.98
N SER A 134 -16.42 9.93 18.67
CA SER A 134 -15.64 9.25 17.63
C SER A 134 -14.35 9.98 17.28
N ASP A 135 -14.32 11.31 17.37
CA ASP A 135 -13.11 12.13 17.15
C ASP A 135 -12.43 12.60 18.44
N GLY A 136 -13.06 12.35 19.60
CA GLY A 136 -12.49 12.62 20.91
C GLY A 136 -12.51 14.09 21.28
N ASP A 137 -13.39 14.89 20.70
CA ASP A 137 -13.47 16.33 20.95
C ASP A 137 -14.25 16.70 22.23
N GLY A 138 -14.80 15.70 22.92
CA GLY A 138 -15.57 15.87 24.15
C GLY A 138 -17.07 16.10 23.91
N ILE A 139 -17.52 16.16 22.65
CA ILE A 139 -18.93 16.14 22.25
C ILE A 139 -19.28 14.71 21.78
N PRO A 140 -20.40 14.12 22.24
CA PRO A 140 -20.82 12.81 21.73
C PRO A 140 -21.38 12.86 20.30
N ASP A 141 -21.15 11.82 19.48
CA ASP A 141 -21.59 11.66 18.08
C ASP A 141 -23.08 11.99 17.86
N ILE A 142 -23.92 11.67 18.86
CA ILE A 142 -25.36 11.94 18.78
C ILE A 142 -25.71 13.42 18.90
N VAL A 143 -24.93 14.20 19.67
CA VAL A 143 -25.08 15.65 19.81
C VAL A 143 -24.63 16.35 18.54
N GLU A 144 -23.50 15.91 17.98
CA GLU A 144 -22.95 16.44 16.74
C GLU A 144 -23.92 16.23 15.57
N ARG A 145 -24.41 14.99 15.39
CA ARG A 145 -25.44 14.69 14.38
C ARG A 145 -26.73 15.48 14.56
N GLN A 146 -27.14 15.77 15.80
CA GLN A 146 -28.33 16.58 16.06
C GLN A 146 -28.11 18.05 15.70
N ASN A 147 -26.89 18.55 15.86
CA ASN A 147 -26.53 19.94 15.57
C ASN A 147 -26.03 20.15 14.13
N GLY A 148 -25.89 19.07 13.35
CA GLY A 148 -25.39 19.11 11.97
C GLY A 148 -23.88 19.25 11.86
N GLN A 149 -23.16 18.88 12.92
CA GLN A 149 -21.70 18.83 13.02
C GLN A 149 -21.18 17.45 12.56
N ASN A 150 -19.90 17.37 12.24
CA ASN A 150 -19.24 16.16 11.75
C ASN A 150 -18.62 15.34 12.89
N GLU A 151 -19.24 14.20 13.22
CA GLU A 151 -18.82 13.23 14.25
C GLU A 151 -17.41 12.61 14.11
N ASN A 152 -16.61 13.04 13.12
CA ASN A 152 -15.26 12.54 12.90
C ASN A 152 -14.24 13.68 12.70
N ASP A 153 -14.60 14.93 13.01
CA ASP A 153 -13.72 16.09 12.88
C ASP A 153 -13.64 16.86 14.22
N PRO A 154 -12.53 16.70 14.98
CA PRO A 154 -12.42 17.28 16.32
C PRO A 154 -12.27 18.82 16.32
N ASN A 155 -12.47 19.46 15.17
CA ASN A 155 -12.50 20.91 14.99
C ASN A 155 -13.86 21.44 14.48
N ASP A 156 -14.91 20.61 14.47
CA ASP A 156 -16.29 20.99 14.17
C ASP A 156 -17.14 20.71 15.43
N PRO A 157 -17.54 21.74 16.22
CA PRO A 157 -17.98 23.06 15.76
C PRO A 157 -16.98 24.20 15.87
N VAL A 158 -15.82 24.00 16.49
CA VAL A 158 -14.85 25.06 16.76
C VAL A 158 -13.43 24.56 16.55
N ALA A 159 -12.58 25.44 16.01
CA ALA A 159 -11.14 25.27 15.94
C ALA A 159 -10.54 24.78 17.28
N PHE A 160 -9.63 23.81 17.22
CA PHE A 160 -9.06 23.14 18.40
C PHE A 160 -10.11 22.55 19.35
N GLY A 161 -11.25 22.10 18.81
CA GLY A 161 -12.39 21.60 19.58
C GLY A 161 -12.01 20.57 20.64
N GLY A 162 -11.19 19.58 20.28
CA GLY A 162 -10.71 18.54 21.21
C GLY A 162 -9.57 18.94 22.16
N ARG A 163 -9.16 20.21 22.20
CA ARG A 163 -8.18 20.72 23.18
C ARG A 163 -8.87 21.37 24.36
N ASP A 164 -8.10 21.66 25.40
CA ASP A 164 -8.51 22.34 26.63
C ASP A 164 -7.51 23.49 26.86
N ILE A 165 -7.79 24.66 26.26
CA ILE A 165 -6.83 25.78 26.19
C ILE A 165 -6.68 26.46 27.56
N ASP A 166 -7.75 26.57 28.34
CA ASP A 166 -7.71 27.21 29.66
C ASP A 166 -7.34 26.24 30.80
N GLY A 167 -7.29 24.95 30.51
CA GLY A 167 -6.79 23.89 31.38
C GLY A 167 -7.75 23.51 32.50
N ASP A 168 -9.04 23.79 32.34
CA ASP A 168 -10.06 23.53 33.36
C ASP A 168 -10.60 22.07 33.35
N GLY A 169 -10.19 21.30 32.33
CA GLY A 169 -10.56 19.91 32.13
C GLY A 169 -11.77 19.70 31.22
N VAL A 170 -12.31 20.76 30.61
CA VAL A 170 -13.37 20.74 29.60
C VAL A 170 -12.76 21.05 28.23
N SER A 171 -13.23 20.39 27.18
CA SER A 171 -12.76 20.67 25.84
C SER A 171 -13.36 21.95 25.28
N ASN A 172 -12.63 22.66 24.43
CA ASN A 172 -13.06 23.89 23.79
C ASN A 172 -14.37 23.69 23.01
N ALA A 173 -14.57 22.52 22.39
CA ALA A 173 -15.81 22.19 21.68
C ALA A 173 -17.02 22.10 22.63
N ALA A 174 -16.85 21.40 23.76
CA ALA A 174 -17.88 21.32 24.78
C ALA A 174 -18.18 22.69 25.41
N GLU A 175 -17.15 23.49 25.64
CA GLU A 175 -17.26 24.86 26.14
C GLU A 175 -17.89 25.82 25.14
N PHE A 176 -17.60 25.67 23.85
CA PHE A 176 -18.20 26.45 22.79
C PHE A 176 -19.72 26.24 22.73
N LEU A 177 -20.17 24.98 22.88
CA LEU A 177 -21.60 24.67 23.03
C LEU A 177 -22.20 25.19 24.34
N ALA A 178 -21.40 25.29 25.41
CA ALA A 178 -21.81 25.89 26.69
C ALA A 178 -21.77 27.43 26.68
N GLY A 179 -21.13 28.04 25.68
CA GLY A 179 -20.91 29.48 25.55
C GLY A 179 -19.86 30.04 26.52
N THR A 180 -18.91 29.23 26.98
CA THR A 180 -17.81 29.64 27.86
C THR A 180 -16.48 29.87 27.13
N TYR A 181 -16.30 29.28 25.95
CA TYR A 181 -15.16 29.51 25.06
C TYR A 181 -15.42 30.64 24.05
N ASP A 182 -14.45 31.55 23.87
CA ASP A 182 -14.48 32.63 22.87
C ASP A 182 -13.39 32.39 21.80
N PRO A 183 -13.75 31.94 20.59
CA PRO A 183 -12.78 31.70 19.52
C PRO A 183 -12.12 33.00 19.00
N PHE A 184 -12.77 34.15 19.21
CA PHE A 184 -12.23 35.46 18.83
C PHE A 184 -11.49 36.15 20.00
N GLY A 185 -11.38 35.48 21.14
CA GLY A 185 -10.58 35.92 22.27
C GLY A 185 -9.08 35.73 22.00
N ASP A 186 -8.27 36.42 22.79
CA ASP A 186 -6.81 36.37 22.76
C ASP A 186 -6.37 35.95 24.17
N VAL A 187 -6.16 34.65 24.37
CA VAL A 187 -5.98 34.07 25.71
C VAL A 187 -4.59 34.33 26.28
N ASP A 188 -3.56 34.43 25.43
CA ASP A 188 -2.18 34.66 25.83
C ASP A 188 -1.75 36.15 25.76
N GLY A 189 -2.57 37.00 25.12
CA GLY A 189 -2.41 38.44 25.03
C GLY A 189 -1.40 38.88 23.97
N ASP A 190 -1.11 38.04 22.97
CA ASP A 190 -0.12 38.32 21.93
C ASP A 190 -0.65 39.20 20.78
N GLY A 191 -1.97 39.40 20.74
CA GLY A 191 -2.68 40.22 19.76
C GLY A 191 -3.33 39.45 18.61
N PHE A 192 -3.21 38.12 18.55
CA PHE A 192 -3.95 37.24 17.66
C PHE A 192 -5.11 36.58 18.41
N SER A 193 -6.20 36.31 17.71
CA SER A 193 -7.29 35.54 18.30
C SER A 193 -7.04 34.03 18.19
N ASN A 194 -7.63 33.27 19.11
CA ASN A 194 -7.49 31.82 19.17
C ASN A 194 -7.80 31.13 17.82
N GLU A 195 -8.80 31.63 17.09
CA GLU A 195 -9.19 31.13 15.77
C GLU A 195 -8.19 31.53 14.66
N GLU A 196 -7.62 32.73 14.71
CA GLU A 196 -6.58 33.15 13.76
C GLU A 196 -5.32 32.30 13.92
N GLU A 197 -4.94 32.00 15.15
CA GLU A 197 -3.81 31.13 15.47
C GLU A 197 -4.05 29.69 15.01
N TYR A 198 -5.26 29.17 15.17
CA TYR A 198 -5.65 27.88 14.57
C TYR A 198 -5.46 27.87 13.05
N VAL A 199 -6.00 28.88 12.37
CA VAL A 199 -5.91 29.01 10.90
C VAL A 199 -4.45 29.11 10.45
N LEU A 200 -3.62 29.80 11.23
CA LEU A 200 -2.21 30.05 10.91
C LEU A 200 -1.27 28.97 11.47
N GLY A 201 -1.82 27.98 12.20
CA GLY A 201 -1.13 26.81 12.70
C GLY A 201 -0.20 27.08 13.88
N SER A 202 -0.57 27.98 14.78
CA SER A 202 0.17 28.33 15.99
C SER A 202 -0.63 28.01 17.26
N ASP A 203 0.02 28.03 18.43
CA ASP A 203 -0.57 27.61 19.71
C ASP A 203 -1.18 28.79 20.48
N PRO A 204 -2.51 28.90 20.57
CA PRO A 204 -3.17 30.05 21.17
C PRO A 204 -2.91 30.24 22.66
N ALA A 205 -2.43 29.21 23.36
CA ALA A 205 -2.12 29.31 24.78
C ALA A 205 -0.72 29.91 25.07
N SER A 206 0.04 30.28 24.04
CA SER A 206 1.47 30.54 24.15
C SER A 206 1.87 31.82 23.43
N ILE A 207 2.15 32.88 24.22
CA ILE A 207 2.60 34.20 23.71
C ILE A 207 3.89 34.15 22.86
N GLY A 208 4.60 33.02 22.86
CA GLY A 208 5.76 32.76 22.00
C GLY A 208 5.44 32.03 20.69
N SER A 209 4.22 31.54 20.51
CA SER A 209 3.69 30.82 19.35
C SER A 209 2.81 31.75 18.51
N MET A 210 3.34 32.93 18.16
CA MET A 210 2.64 33.81 17.23
C MET A 210 2.61 33.20 15.81
N PRO A 211 1.55 33.44 15.01
CA PRO A 211 1.42 33.01 13.61
C PRO A 211 2.62 33.27 12.69
N ARG A 212 2.73 32.54 11.58
CA ARG A 212 3.90 32.59 10.67
C ARG A 212 4.21 34.02 10.21
N VAL A 213 5.45 34.47 10.43
CA VAL A 213 5.98 35.75 9.91
C VAL A 213 6.59 35.61 8.52
N LYS A 214 6.95 34.41 8.09
CA LYS A 214 7.49 34.15 6.75
C LYS A 214 6.41 33.59 5.86
N ALA A 215 6.42 34.05 4.61
CA ALA A 215 5.55 33.49 3.58
C ALA A 215 5.84 31.99 3.39
N ASN A 216 4.78 31.22 3.15
CA ASN A 216 4.88 29.76 3.04
C ASN A 216 5.90 29.37 1.97
N GLN A 217 6.67 28.33 2.24
CA GLN A 217 7.51 27.75 1.19
C GLN A 217 6.61 26.99 0.22
N GLY A 218 6.72 27.30 -1.07
CA GLY A 218 6.01 26.59 -2.11
C GLY A 218 6.75 25.30 -2.50
N ASN A 219 6.02 24.31 -3.01
CA ASN A 219 6.51 23.20 -3.81
C ASN A 219 7.36 23.72 -4.97
N TYR A 220 8.55 23.13 -5.07
CA TYR A 220 9.59 23.52 -6.01
C TYR A 220 9.38 22.95 -7.41
N SER A 221 9.86 23.68 -8.41
CA SER A 221 9.98 23.14 -9.77
C SER A 221 10.97 23.95 -10.63
N PRO A 222 11.63 23.37 -11.65
CA PRO A 222 12.53 24.08 -12.54
C PRO A 222 11.86 25.19 -13.37
N LEU A 223 12.63 26.22 -13.72
CA LEU A 223 12.12 27.51 -14.16
C LEU A 223 11.77 27.58 -15.66
N HIS A 224 10.55 27.20 -16.07
CA HIS A 224 9.96 27.69 -17.33
C HIS A 224 8.81 28.68 -17.06
N VAL A 225 8.84 29.84 -17.70
CA VAL A 225 7.92 30.96 -17.44
C VAL A 225 7.09 31.27 -18.69
N ALA A 226 5.80 31.00 -18.59
CA ALA A 226 4.82 31.46 -19.58
C ALA A 226 4.71 32.99 -19.53
N GLU A 227 4.50 33.64 -20.68
CA GLU A 227 4.38 35.11 -20.72
C GLU A 227 3.24 35.64 -19.85
N SER A 228 2.17 34.85 -19.71
CA SER A 228 1.02 35.16 -18.87
C SER A 228 1.29 35.11 -17.37
N SER A 229 2.39 34.50 -16.92
CA SER A 229 2.70 34.42 -15.49
C SER A 229 3.57 35.58 -14.98
N LEU A 230 4.00 36.47 -15.87
CA LEU A 230 4.77 37.66 -15.54
C LEU A 230 3.85 38.85 -15.22
N SER A 231 4.05 39.45 -14.06
CA SER A 231 3.38 40.69 -13.68
C SER A 231 4.30 41.62 -12.90
N PHE A 232 4.00 42.91 -12.87
CA PHE A 232 4.72 43.86 -12.02
C PHE A 232 3.94 44.11 -10.74
N LEU A 233 4.63 44.18 -9.61
CA LEU A 233 4.04 44.67 -8.37
C LEU A 233 3.45 46.06 -8.61
N LYS A 234 2.35 46.37 -7.93
CA LYS A 234 1.62 47.61 -8.15
C LYS A 234 1.59 48.43 -6.87
N ASN A 235 1.71 49.74 -7.01
CA ASN A 235 1.52 50.66 -5.90
C ASN A 235 0.03 50.97 -5.67
N GLU A 236 -0.27 51.72 -4.60
CA GLU A 236 -1.63 52.19 -4.25
C GLU A 236 -2.37 52.94 -5.37
N SER A 237 -1.66 53.59 -6.29
CA SER A 237 -2.26 54.27 -7.45
C SER A 237 -2.57 53.33 -8.63
N GLY A 238 -2.25 52.04 -8.51
CA GLY A 238 -2.39 51.04 -9.55
C GLY A 238 -1.27 51.02 -10.61
N SER A 239 -0.26 51.88 -10.49
CA SER A 239 0.93 51.91 -11.35
C SER A 239 1.95 50.86 -10.92
N ASP A 240 2.91 50.52 -11.78
CA ASP A 240 4.03 49.64 -11.40
C ASP A 240 4.77 50.20 -10.18
N LEU A 241 5.10 49.34 -9.23
CA LEU A 241 5.88 49.65 -8.05
C LEU A 241 7.33 49.94 -8.48
N VAL A 242 7.82 51.13 -8.13
CA VAL A 242 9.17 51.59 -8.48
C VAL A 242 9.96 51.83 -7.19
N TRP A 243 11.15 51.25 -7.13
CA TRP A 243 12.11 51.45 -6.05
C TRP A 243 12.61 52.90 -6.02
N PRO A 244 12.63 53.58 -4.85
CA PRO A 244 13.15 54.93 -4.73
C PRO A 244 14.67 54.94 -4.91
N SER A 245 15.18 55.47 -6.02
CA SER A 245 16.62 55.53 -6.32
C SER A 245 17.48 56.21 -5.25
N ALA A 246 16.89 57.12 -4.47
CA ALA A 246 17.56 57.77 -3.34
C ALA A 246 17.92 56.80 -2.20
N ALA A 247 17.27 55.64 -2.11
CA ALA A 247 17.50 54.60 -1.12
C ALA A 247 18.72 53.71 -1.42
N GLY A 248 19.37 53.88 -2.58
CA GLY A 248 20.43 52.99 -3.06
C GLY A 248 19.90 51.88 -3.95
N VAL A 249 20.64 50.79 -4.09
CA VAL A 249 20.21 49.58 -4.81
C VAL A 249 19.66 48.60 -3.78
N PRO A 250 18.52 47.91 -4.06
CA PRO A 250 18.06 46.82 -3.20
C PRO A 250 19.14 45.75 -3.01
N ALA A 251 19.33 45.29 -1.79
CA ALA A 251 20.34 44.30 -1.43
C ALA A 251 19.73 42.94 -1.01
N SER A 252 18.55 42.94 -0.37
CA SER A 252 17.76 41.74 -0.07
C SER A 252 16.26 42.07 -0.12
N ILE A 253 15.43 41.07 -0.40
CA ILE A 253 13.97 41.15 -0.34
C ILE A 253 13.51 39.99 0.54
N VAL A 254 12.81 40.29 1.63
CA VAL A 254 12.29 39.29 2.56
C VAL A 254 10.76 39.36 2.54
N PRO A 255 10.08 38.34 1.98
CA PRO A 255 8.62 38.24 2.01
C PRO A 255 8.17 37.80 3.40
N MET A 256 7.27 38.56 4.01
CA MET A 256 6.80 38.32 5.38
C MET A 256 5.42 38.90 5.64
N TYR A 257 4.71 38.35 6.62
CA TYR A 257 3.51 38.96 7.19
C TYR A 257 3.98 39.89 8.32
N TRP A 258 4.07 41.20 8.05
CA TRP A 258 4.67 42.15 9.00
C TRP A 258 3.69 42.57 10.10
N ASN A 259 2.40 42.56 9.81
CA ASN A 259 1.34 42.95 10.73
C ASN A 259 0.33 41.80 10.87
N ALA A 260 -0.73 42.03 11.66
CA ALA A 260 -1.78 41.04 11.86
C ALA A 260 -2.71 40.86 10.65
N ASP A 261 -2.38 41.44 9.49
CA ASP A 261 -3.16 41.22 8.28
C ASP A 261 -2.69 39.96 7.53
N GLN A 262 -3.58 39.41 6.70
CA GLN A 262 -3.31 38.18 5.93
C GLN A 262 -2.59 38.49 4.60
N TYR A 263 -2.06 39.71 4.42
CA TYR A 263 -1.46 40.16 3.16
C TYR A 263 0.06 40.13 3.23
N LEU A 264 0.67 39.80 2.09
CA LEU A 264 2.10 39.58 2.04
C LEU A 264 2.88 40.90 1.90
N ASP A 265 3.68 41.23 2.89
CA ASP A 265 4.55 42.40 2.90
C ASP A 265 5.98 42.07 2.44
N TYR A 266 6.72 43.12 2.07
CA TYR A 266 8.12 43.01 1.69
C TYR A 266 9.02 43.92 2.51
N LEU A 267 9.97 43.31 3.20
CA LEU A 267 11.11 44.01 3.77
C LEU A 267 12.24 44.07 2.75
N VAL A 268 12.68 45.28 2.39
CA VAL A 268 13.73 45.49 1.39
C VAL A 268 14.90 46.24 2.02
N SER A 269 16.04 45.57 2.13
CA SER A 269 17.29 46.21 2.55
C SER A 269 17.99 46.87 1.36
N SER A 270 18.87 47.83 1.62
CA SER A 270 19.59 48.55 0.57
C SER A 270 21.11 48.58 0.75
N SER A 271 21.81 48.89 -0.34
CA SER A 271 23.26 49.13 -0.36
C SER A 271 23.71 50.37 0.46
N GLN A 272 22.77 51.16 0.97
CA GLN A 272 23.01 52.26 1.90
C GLN A 272 22.73 51.87 3.35
N GLY A 273 22.55 50.58 3.63
CA GLY A 273 22.33 50.06 4.97
C GLY A 273 21.01 50.50 5.59
N LYS A 274 19.98 50.74 4.78
CA LYS A 274 18.61 51.03 5.23
C LYS A 274 17.68 49.88 4.92
N VAL A 275 16.61 49.79 5.70
CA VAL A 275 15.59 48.77 5.58
C VAL A 275 14.25 49.46 5.39
N TYR A 276 13.51 49.07 4.36
CA TYR A 276 12.23 49.66 3.97
C TYR A 276 11.15 48.60 4.01
N LEU A 277 9.98 48.97 4.52
CA LEU A 277 8.80 48.11 4.56
C LEU A 277 7.83 48.53 3.45
N TYR A 278 7.47 47.59 2.58
CA TYR A 278 6.34 47.72 1.66
C TYR A 278 5.19 46.89 2.20
N GLN A 279 4.12 47.56 2.63
CA GLN A 279 2.92 46.87 3.11
C GLN A 279 1.91 46.64 1.98
N GLN A 280 1.34 45.45 1.91
CA GLN A 280 0.29 45.09 0.97
C GLN A 280 -1.08 45.45 1.54
N SER A 281 -1.95 46.01 0.70
CA SER A 281 -3.36 46.20 1.00
C SER A 281 -4.21 45.07 0.44
N GLU A 282 -5.45 44.94 0.92
CA GLU A 282 -6.47 43.96 0.47
C GLU A 282 -6.63 43.87 -1.06
N ASN A 283 -6.34 44.96 -1.79
CA ASN A 283 -6.42 44.99 -3.24
C ASN A 283 -5.14 44.52 -3.96
N GLY A 284 -4.20 43.91 -3.24
CA GLY A 284 -2.89 43.48 -3.74
C GLY A 284 -1.98 44.64 -4.16
N ARG A 285 -2.13 45.82 -3.53
CA ARG A 285 -1.35 47.03 -3.82
C ARG A 285 -0.37 47.32 -2.70
N PHE A 286 0.78 47.89 -3.04
CA PHE A 286 1.87 48.10 -2.10
C PHE A 286 2.05 49.58 -1.76
N GLU A 287 2.15 49.86 -0.46
CA GLU A 287 2.50 51.16 0.08
C GLU A 287 3.91 51.13 0.71
N LEU A 288 4.77 52.05 0.28
CA LEU A 288 6.07 52.24 0.93
C LEU A 288 5.87 52.95 2.29
N LYS A 289 6.16 52.26 3.38
CA LYS A 289 6.22 52.85 4.72
C LYS A 289 7.58 53.49 4.98
N SER A 290 7.71 54.16 6.13
CA SER A 290 8.98 54.75 6.57
C SER A 290 10.06 53.68 6.77
N ALA A 291 11.32 54.06 6.58
CA ALA A 291 12.45 53.18 6.87
C ALA A 291 12.43 52.72 8.33
N LEU A 292 12.61 51.41 8.54
CA LEU A 292 12.67 50.82 9.87
C LEU A 292 14.01 51.16 10.54
N ASN A 293 13.98 51.32 11.86
CA ASN A 293 15.17 51.63 12.66
C ASN A 293 15.39 50.53 13.69
N PHE A 294 16.44 49.75 13.48
CA PHE A 294 16.88 48.71 14.41
C PHE A 294 18.14 49.16 15.17
N ASP A 295 18.22 48.87 16.47
CA ASP A 295 19.33 49.30 17.30
C ASP A 295 20.64 48.65 16.85
N GLN A 296 21.70 49.46 16.79
CA GLN A 296 23.04 49.05 16.35
C GLN A 296 23.18 48.62 14.88
N LEU A 297 22.13 48.72 14.06
CA LEU A 297 22.23 48.58 12.62
C LEU A 297 22.98 49.81 12.05
N VAL A 298 24.12 49.59 11.41
CA VAL A 298 24.99 50.70 10.92
C VAL A 298 24.67 51.00 9.45
N PHE A 299 24.26 52.23 9.16
CA PHE A 299 23.82 52.71 7.83
C PHE A 299 24.92 52.93 6.78
N ASN A 300 26.08 52.28 6.90
CA ASN A 300 27.16 52.44 5.93
C ASN A 300 27.50 51.08 5.33
N GLY A 301 27.15 50.88 4.05
CA GLY A 301 27.48 49.68 3.27
C GLY A 301 26.27 48.78 3.00
N HIS A 302 26.53 47.65 2.34
CA HIS A 302 25.52 46.64 2.03
C HIS A 302 25.04 45.96 3.30
N ILE A 303 23.72 45.87 3.46
CA ILE A 303 23.05 45.08 4.50
C ILE A 303 22.17 44.06 3.81
N TYR A 304 22.28 42.80 4.21
CA TYR A 304 21.39 41.71 3.79
C TYR A 304 20.48 41.38 4.96
N ALA A 305 19.23 41.03 4.68
CA ALA A 305 18.25 40.64 5.67
C ALA A 305 17.70 39.26 5.30
N GLY A 306 17.23 38.55 6.33
CA GLY A 306 16.49 37.31 6.16
C GLY A 306 15.87 36.87 7.47
N LEU A 307 15.15 35.74 7.39
CA LEU A 307 14.48 35.11 8.52
C LEU A 307 15.03 33.72 8.73
N THR A 308 15.19 33.32 9.98
CA THR A 308 15.68 31.99 10.35
C THR A 308 15.27 31.68 11.78
N ASN A 309 14.83 30.46 12.02
CA ASN A 309 14.55 29.94 13.35
C ASN A 309 15.86 29.52 14.05
N LEU A 310 16.32 30.29 15.04
CA LEU A 310 17.57 30.06 15.76
C LEU A 310 17.39 29.27 17.06
N ASP A 311 16.25 29.42 17.73
CA ASP A 311 15.97 28.79 19.03
C ASP A 311 15.04 27.57 18.95
N GLN A 312 14.66 27.17 17.74
CA GLN A 312 13.71 26.10 17.45
C GLN A 312 12.32 26.34 18.07
N SER A 313 12.00 27.59 18.44
CA SER A 313 10.61 27.98 18.68
C SER A 313 9.86 28.03 17.36
N ASP A 314 8.52 27.98 17.36
CA ASP A 314 7.75 28.11 16.11
C ASP A 314 7.84 29.51 15.46
N ALA A 315 8.69 30.40 15.99
CA ALA A 315 8.93 31.74 15.50
C ALA A 315 10.31 31.89 14.84
N GLU A 316 10.38 32.54 13.68
CA GLU A 316 11.65 32.89 13.05
C GLU A 316 12.17 34.24 13.54
N GLU A 317 13.49 34.35 13.75
CA GLU A 317 14.15 35.61 14.05
C GLU A 317 14.59 36.37 12.79
N LEU A 318 14.51 37.70 12.89
CA LEU A 318 14.97 38.62 11.86
C LEU A 318 16.46 38.90 12.04
N TRP A 319 17.26 38.58 11.03
CA TRP A 319 18.69 38.84 11.05
C TRP A 319 19.10 39.81 9.95
N PHE A 320 20.17 40.56 10.23
CA PHE A 320 20.83 41.46 9.30
C PHE A 320 22.33 41.17 9.24
N TYR A 321 22.85 40.86 8.07
CA TYR A 321 24.30 40.81 7.85
C TYR A 321 24.85 42.21 7.55
N SER A 322 25.81 42.67 8.35
CA SER A 322 26.50 43.94 8.14
C SER A 322 27.94 43.72 7.67
N HIS A 323 28.25 44.05 6.40
CA HIS A 323 29.62 43.98 5.89
C HIS A 323 30.61 44.85 6.67
N THR A 324 30.17 46.00 7.13
CA THR A 324 31.03 46.96 7.85
C THR A 324 31.41 46.44 9.24
N ARG A 325 30.49 45.73 9.91
CA ARG A 325 30.75 45.11 11.22
C ARG A 325 31.32 43.69 11.11
N ARG A 326 31.10 43.00 9.97
CA ARG A 326 31.37 41.57 9.77
C ARG A 326 30.66 40.70 10.81
N GLU A 327 29.41 41.05 11.07
CA GLU A 327 28.55 40.42 12.09
C GLU A 327 27.13 40.24 11.53
N TYR A 328 26.48 39.16 11.93
CA TYR A 328 25.03 39.01 11.87
C TYR A 328 24.41 39.64 13.13
N LEU A 329 23.47 40.56 12.92
CA LEU A 329 22.71 41.23 13.95
C LEU A 329 21.30 40.62 13.96
N ILE A 330 20.96 39.92 15.03
CA ILE A 330 19.74 39.13 15.14
C ILE A 330 18.81 39.81 16.14
N TYR A 331 17.55 39.95 15.74
CA TYR A 331 16.48 40.56 16.50
C TYR A 331 15.43 39.49 16.77
N LYS A 332 15.20 39.20 18.05
CA LYS A 332 14.19 38.23 18.46
C LYS A 332 12.81 38.76 18.10
N ARG A 333 11.89 37.84 17.83
CA ARG A 333 10.47 38.15 17.67
C ARG A 333 9.87 38.57 19.02
N GLU A 334 9.97 39.85 19.31
CA GLU A 334 9.50 40.48 20.54
C GLU A 334 8.78 41.79 20.19
N PRO A 335 7.43 41.80 20.13
CA PRO A 335 6.66 43.02 19.85
C PRO A 335 7.06 44.12 20.85
N GLY A 336 7.51 45.27 20.34
CA GLY A 336 8.07 46.31 21.20
C GLY A 336 7.01 46.92 22.12
N ASN A 337 7.17 46.80 23.45
CA ASN A 337 6.43 47.52 24.52
C ASN A 337 5.00 47.99 24.15
N GLY A 338 4.12 47.05 23.80
CA GLY A 338 2.70 47.32 23.53
C GLY A 338 2.34 47.72 22.10
N SER A 339 3.23 47.51 21.13
CA SER A 339 2.88 47.50 19.70
C SER A 339 2.21 46.17 19.35
N THR A 340 0.95 46.22 18.92
CA THR A 340 0.16 45.04 18.51
C THR A 340 0.30 44.72 17.02
N ASP A 341 1.11 45.49 16.28
CA ASP A 341 1.11 45.50 14.80
C ASP A 341 2.51 45.31 14.18
N GLN A 342 3.52 45.01 15.01
CA GLN A 342 4.91 44.83 14.57
C GLN A 342 5.52 43.59 15.25
N PRO A 343 6.10 42.63 14.50
CA PRO A 343 6.48 41.33 15.06
C PRO A 343 7.85 41.37 15.75
N TYR A 344 8.69 42.35 15.39
CA TYR A 344 10.07 42.47 15.84
C TYR A 344 10.31 43.81 16.52
N GLY A 345 10.86 43.77 17.74
CA GLY A 345 11.33 44.95 18.44
C GLY A 345 12.61 45.51 17.83
N ASN A 346 13.00 46.70 18.30
CA ASN A 346 14.23 47.36 17.81
C ASN A 346 15.49 46.89 18.56
N ASN A 347 15.36 46.15 19.66
CA ASN A 347 16.48 45.75 20.51
C ASN A 347 17.26 44.60 19.87
N LEU A 348 18.58 44.75 19.76
CA LEU A 348 19.46 43.68 19.32
C LEU A 348 19.45 42.54 20.33
N TRP A 349 19.12 41.32 19.89
CA TRP A 349 19.17 40.12 20.70
C TRP A 349 20.58 39.52 20.70
N ILE A 350 21.13 39.24 19.51
CA ILE A 350 22.43 38.58 19.35
C ILE A 350 23.26 39.27 18.27
N SER A 351 24.57 39.37 18.52
CA SER A 351 25.56 39.77 17.53
C SER A 351 26.52 38.61 17.30
N ALA A 352 26.50 38.01 16.12
CA ALA A 352 27.31 36.85 15.77
C ALA A 352 28.40 37.22 14.75
N PRO A 353 29.69 37.24 15.13
CA PRO A 353 30.79 37.48 14.19
C PRO A 353 30.84 36.40 13.11
N THR A 354 31.04 36.80 11.85
CA THR A 354 31.13 35.85 10.74
C THR A 354 32.57 35.71 10.22
N PRO A 355 33.01 34.48 9.89
CA PRO A 355 34.25 34.25 9.17
C PRO A 355 34.17 34.63 7.69
N ILE A 356 32.98 34.84 7.14
CA ILE A 356 32.73 35.30 5.77
C ILE A 356 32.85 36.83 5.72
N THR A 357 33.81 37.34 4.96
CA THR A 357 34.18 38.77 4.96
C THR A 357 33.84 39.52 3.67
N ASP A 358 33.31 38.80 2.69
CA ASP A 358 33.16 39.17 1.28
C ASP A 358 32.12 38.22 0.66
N GLY A 359 31.56 38.62 -0.48
CA GLY A 359 30.46 37.88 -1.10
C GLY A 359 29.08 38.22 -0.51
N ASN A 360 28.04 37.57 -1.04
CA ASN A 360 26.72 37.60 -0.43
C ASN A 360 26.61 36.44 0.57
N SER A 361 25.91 36.62 1.68
CA SER A 361 25.72 35.55 2.66
C SER A 361 24.32 35.56 3.27
N THR A 362 23.89 34.39 3.72
CA THR A 362 22.61 34.17 4.40
C THR A 362 22.80 33.21 5.56
N LEU A 363 21.85 33.20 6.51
CA LEU A 363 21.70 32.14 7.49
C LEU A 363 20.62 31.17 7.03
N ALA A 364 20.89 29.87 7.17
CA ALA A 364 19.93 28.80 7.01
C ALA A 364 20.44 27.52 7.66
N ASP A 365 19.56 26.75 8.28
CA ASP A 365 19.85 25.39 8.73
C ASP A 365 19.82 24.46 7.50
N ILE A 366 20.99 24.26 6.88
CA ILE A 366 21.14 23.47 5.64
C ILE A 366 21.33 21.98 5.91
N ASP A 367 21.77 21.59 7.10
CA ASP A 367 21.99 20.18 7.48
C ASP A 367 20.94 19.62 8.45
N SER A 368 19.95 20.44 8.81
CA SER A 368 18.81 20.08 9.67
C SER A 368 19.22 19.62 11.07
N ASP A 369 20.32 20.17 11.58
CA ASP A 369 20.73 19.93 12.96
C ASP A 369 20.05 20.88 13.96
N GLY A 370 19.19 21.78 13.46
CA GLY A 370 18.44 22.75 14.23
C GLY A 370 19.25 23.98 14.63
N VAL A 371 20.46 24.15 14.09
CA VAL A 371 21.29 25.35 14.25
C VAL A 371 21.59 25.96 12.87
N PRO A 372 21.31 27.25 12.66
CA PRO A 372 21.58 27.88 11.37
C PRO A 372 23.07 27.98 11.03
N ASP A 373 23.39 27.60 9.80
CA ASP A 373 24.70 27.76 9.18
C ASP A 373 24.77 29.05 8.37
N ILE A 374 26.00 29.52 8.09
CA ILE A 374 26.20 30.52 7.05
C ILE A 374 26.34 29.81 5.72
N VAL A 375 25.62 30.28 4.70
CA VAL A 375 25.92 30.02 3.29
C VAL A 375 26.39 31.33 2.66
N ALA A 376 27.42 31.28 1.82
CA ALA A 376 27.97 32.45 1.16
C ALA A 376 28.37 32.17 -0.28
N SER A 377 28.23 33.17 -1.16
CA SER A 377 28.63 33.12 -2.56
C SER A 377 29.65 34.21 -2.88
N GLY A 378 30.69 33.88 -3.62
CA GLY A 378 31.78 34.79 -3.98
C GLY A 378 32.79 35.02 -2.85
N HIS A 379 32.73 34.24 -1.76
CA HIS A 379 33.72 34.31 -0.70
C HIS A 379 35.06 33.69 -1.14
N SER A 380 36.18 34.33 -0.85
CA SER A 380 37.50 33.75 -1.14
C SER A 380 37.96 32.80 -0.02
N LEU A 381 38.09 31.51 -0.33
CA LEU A 381 38.54 30.48 0.61
C LEU A 381 40.04 30.21 0.49
N ASN A 382 40.71 29.93 1.61
CA ASN A 382 42.10 29.45 1.61
C ASN A 382 42.12 27.95 1.88
N GLN A 383 42.37 27.15 0.84
CA GLN A 383 42.53 25.70 0.94
C GLN A 383 44.01 25.34 0.78
N ASP A 384 44.63 24.84 1.85
CA ASP A 384 46.02 24.37 1.86
C ASP A 384 47.06 25.36 1.30
N GLY A 385 46.83 26.66 1.49
CA GLY A 385 47.72 27.73 1.03
C GLY A 385 47.41 28.26 -0.37
N VAL A 386 46.35 27.78 -1.01
CA VAL A 386 45.82 28.27 -2.28
C VAL A 386 44.54 29.05 -2.03
N VAL A 387 44.47 30.28 -2.55
CA VAL A 387 43.25 31.09 -2.51
C VAL A 387 42.35 30.68 -3.66
N VAL A 388 41.15 30.24 -3.31
CA VAL A 388 40.09 29.79 -4.20
C VAL A 388 39.02 30.87 -4.21
N ALA A 389 38.86 31.59 -5.33
CA ALA A 389 37.83 32.60 -5.54
C ALA A 389 36.56 31.98 -6.18
N ASP A 390 35.48 32.76 -6.29
CA ASP A 390 34.22 32.38 -6.96
C ASP A 390 33.57 31.12 -6.37
N THR A 391 33.56 31.04 -5.05
CA THR A 391 33.06 29.87 -4.32
C THR A 391 31.62 30.04 -3.85
N ILE A 392 30.91 28.94 -3.72
CA ILE A 392 29.85 28.78 -2.72
C ILE A 392 30.50 28.12 -1.51
N ALA A 393 30.38 28.75 -0.35
CA ALA A 393 30.99 28.31 0.89
C ALA A 393 29.94 28.20 2.00
N SER A 394 30.12 27.26 2.93
CA SER A 394 29.32 27.18 4.15
C SER A 394 30.20 27.25 5.39
N ALA A 395 29.70 27.85 6.47
CA ALA A 395 30.34 27.82 7.78
C ALA A 395 29.34 27.33 8.83
N LYS A 396 29.66 26.17 9.42
CA LYS A 396 28.76 25.49 10.34
C LYS A 396 28.47 26.32 11.58
N GLY A 397 27.20 26.48 11.92
CA GLY A 397 26.72 27.15 13.13
C GLY A 397 26.89 26.29 14.37
N GLN A 398 27.09 26.96 15.49
CA GLN A 398 27.09 26.35 16.82
C GLN A 398 26.32 27.26 17.78
N TRP A 399 25.33 26.67 18.44
CA TRP A 399 24.47 27.33 19.41
C TRP A 399 24.73 26.77 20.80
N ASP A 400 25.10 27.63 21.75
CA ASP A 400 25.30 27.25 23.17
C ASP A 400 24.12 27.65 24.07
N GLY A 401 23.02 28.13 23.49
CA GLY A 401 21.87 28.70 24.20
C GLY A 401 21.94 30.20 24.43
N ILE A 402 23.08 30.84 24.15
CA ILE A 402 23.32 32.28 24.37
C ILE A 402 23.98 32.94 23.16
N ASN A 403 24.97 32.27 22.56
CA ASN A 403 25.78 32.78 21.47
C ASN A 403 25.66 31.87 20.26
N LEU A 404 25.52 32.51 19.09
CA LEU A 404 25.71 31.86 17.80
C LEU A 404 27.15 32.10 17.35
N THR A 405 27.88 31.02 17.11
CA THR A 405 29.25 31.07 16.59
C THR A 405 29.38 30.22 15.34
N PHE A 406 30.36 30.51 14.50
CA PHE A 406 30.55 29.81 13.23
C PHE A 406 31.95 29.21 13.14
N GLY A 407 32.00 27.98 12.62
CA GLY A 407 33.26 27.28 12.33
C GLY A 407 34.02 27.88 11.15
N THR A 408 35.12 27.24 10.78
CA THR A 408 35.88 27.62 9.58
C THR A 408 35.02 27.39 8.32
N PRO A 409 34.93 28.37 7.39
CA PRO A 409 34.26 28.18 6.11
C PRO A 409 34.83 27.01 5.31
N LYS A 410 33.93 26.18 4.77
CA LYS A 410 34.19 25.05 3.89
C LYS A 410 33.65 25.34 2.50
N LEU A 411 34.26 24.72 1.50
CA LEU A 411 33.88 24.88 0.09
C LEU A 411 32.72 23.93 -0.20
N ILE A 412 31.59 24.45 -0.69
CA ILE A 412 30.48 23.66 -1.24
C ILE A 412 30.75 23.36 -2.71
N THR A 413 31.03 24.40 -3.50
CA THR A 413 31.36 24.29 -4.93
C THR A 413 32.08 25.54 -5.43
N GLN A 414 32.75 25.44 -6.59
CA GLN A 414 33.42 26.55 -7.23
C GLN A 414 33.06 26.58 -8.72
N GLN A 415 32.62 27.73 -9.22
CA GLN A 415 32.44 27.98 -10.64
C GLN A 415 32.91 29.40 -10.98
N PRO A 416 33.48 29.64 -12.17
CA PRO A 416 34.06 30.94 -12.55
C PRO A 416 33.04 32.10 -12.63
N TYR A 417 31.78 31.83 -12.32
CA TYR A 417 30.66 32.74 -12.48
C TYR A 417 29.83 32.94 -11.20
N PHE A 418 30.23 32.37 -10.06
CA PHE A 418 29.53 32.54 -8.78
C PHE A 418 29.92 33.80 -7.98
N GLU A 419 30.80 34.64 -8.53
CA GLU A 419 31.22 35.90 -7.92
C GLU A 419 30.00 36.78 -7.56
N PHE A 420 29.82 37.12 -6.28
CA PHE A 420 28.73 37.94 -5.73
C PHE A 420 27.30 37.57 -6.18
N SER A 421 27.09 36.31 -6.56
CA SER A 421 25.78 35.84 -7.04
C SER A 421 24.72 35.93 -5.94
N HIS A 422 23.55 36.51 -6.21
CA HIS A 422 22.43 36.34 -5.27
C HIS A 422 21.92 34.92 -5.32
N PHE A 423 21.54 34.38 -4.18
CA PHE A 423 20.96 33.07 -4.08
C PHE A 423 19.83 33.05 -3.05
N ALA A 424 18.90 32.13 -3.24
CA ALA A 424 17.84 31.82 -2.29
C ALA A 424 18.06 30.41 -1.76
N VAL A 425 17.89 30.24 -0.45
CA VAL A 425 17.82 28.91 0.17
C VAL A 425 16.40 28.41 -0.03
N LEU A 426 16.29 27.23 -0.58
CA LEU A 426 15.06 26.52 -0.84
C LEU A 426 14.95 25.41 0.20
N ASP A 427 13.75 25.06 0.66
CA ASP A 427 13.53 23.67 1.04
C ASP A 427 13.85 22.79 -0.17
N ASN A 428 14.26 21.59 0.15
CA ASN A 428 14.60 20.56 -0.79
C ASN A 428 13.54 20.37 -1.89
N VAL A 429 14.01 20.35 -3.14
CA VAL A 429 13.19 20.26 -4.34
C VAL A 429 12.58 18.85 -4.55
N LYS A 430 12.85 17.90 -3.65
CA LYS A 430 12.53 16.47 -3.75
C LYS A 430 12.95 15.92 -5.10
N GLU A 431 14.26 15.73 -5.25
CA GLU A 431 14.78 14.88 -6.31
C GLU A 431 14.81 13.42 -5.83
N ALA A 432 14.76 12.47 -6.76
CA ALA A 432 14.87 11.06 -6.40
C ALA A 432 16.18 10.79 -5.62
N GLY A 433 16.06 10.28 -4.39
CA GLY A 433 17.18 9.96 -3.47
C GLY A 433 17.12 10.68 -2.11
N PHE A 434 17.96 10.26 -1.15
CA PHE A 434 18.11 10.98 0.13
C PHE A 434 18.85 12.29 -0.06
N ASP A 435 18.16 13.38 0.23
CA ASP A 435 18.56 14.75 -0.03
C ASP A 435 18.70 15.56 1.27
N ALA A 436 19.53 16.61 1.23
CA ALA A 436 19.60 17.57 2.34
C ALA A 436 18.25 18.30 2.43
N ALA A 437 17.83 18.80 3.59
CA ALA A 437 16.52 19.45 3.69
C ALA A 437 16.43 20.79 2.93
N LYS A 438 17.53 21.28 2.37
CA LYS A 438 17.63 22.55 1.65
C LYS A 438 18.41 22.42 0.35
N ASP A 439 18.08 23.25 -0.64
CA ASP A 439 18.83 23.49 -1.88
C ASP A 439 19.12 24.98 -2.08
N LEU A 440 19.96 25.34 -3.06
CA LEU A 440 20.28 26.75 -3.36
C LEU A 440 19.90 27.10 -4.81
N LEU A 441 19.01 28.08 -4.98
CA LEU A 441 18.80 28.71 -6.29
C LEU A 441 19.72 29.91 -6.42
N ILE A 442 20.73 29.82 -7.28
CA ILE A 442 21.79 30.81 -7.47
C ILE A 442 21.59 31.52 -8.79
N LYS A 443 21.80 32.84 -8.85
CA LYS A 443 21.81 33.60 -10.10
C LYS A 443 23.21 34.03 -10.46
N SER A 444 23.67 33.67 -11.64
CA SER A 444 25.07 33.76 -12.05
C SER A 444 25.23 34.25 -13.49
N GLN A 445 26.44 34.70 -13.88
CA GLN A 445 26.76 35.28 -15.18
C GLN A 445 27.49 34.30 -16.09
N VAL A 446 26.90 33.95 -17.26
CA VAL A 446 27.59 33.13 -18.27
C VAL A 446 28.15 34.00 -19.38
N ASP A 447 29.44 33.82 -19.69
CA ASP A 447 30.15 34.43 -20.83
C ASP A 447 30.00 35.97 -20.93
N GLY A 448 29.86 36.65 -19.80
CA GLY A 448 29.87 38.12 -19.73
C GLY A 448 28.62 38.84 -20.27
N ALA A 449 27.61 38.11 -20.76
CA ALA A 449 26.48 38.73 -21.49
C ALA A 449 25.08 38.30 -21.04
N VAL A 450 24.92 37.15 -20.38
CA VAL A 450 23.59 36.64 -20.01
C VAL A 450 23.62 36.14 -18.55
N SER A 451 22.82 36.75 -17.69
CA SER A 451 22.54 36.17 -16.36
C SER A 451 21.71 34.90 -16.53
N GLN A 452 21.98 33.85 -15.78
CA GLN A 452 21.17 32.63 -15.72
C GLN A 452 20.92 32.25 -14.25
N LYS A 453 19.81 31.58 -13.96
CA LYS A 453 19.56 30.99 -12.63
C LYS A 453 19.93 29.50 -12.66
N TYR A 454 20.57 29.03 -11.60
CA TYR A 454 21.11 27.70 -11.40
C TYR A 454 20.53 27.12 -10.13
N LEU A 455 20.11 25.86 -10.15
CA LEU A 455 19.75 25.13 -8.96
C LEU A 455 21.00 24.34 -8.55
N LEU A 456 21.63 24.80 -7.49
CA LEU A 456 22.63 24.03 -6.80
C LEU A 456 21.91 23.10 -5.84
N ASN A 457 21.86 21.84 -6.24
CA ASN A 457 21.32 20.75 -5.45
C ASN A 457 22.35 20.43 -4.35
N LEU A 458 21.96 20.61 -3.09
CA LEU A 458 22.80 20.29 -1.93
C LEU A 458 22.64 18.82 -1.51
N SER A 459 21.82 18.05 -2.22
CA SER A 459 21.52 16.64 -2.00
C SER A 459 22.68 15.70 -2.32
N PHE A 460 22.72 14.62 -1.53
CA PHE A 460 23.73 13.57 -1.62
C PHE A 460 23.42 12.61 -2.76
N ASN A 461 24.42 12.31 -3.59
CA ASN A 461 24.46 11.07 -4.38
C ASN A 461 25.64 10.23 -3.88
N SER A 462 25.53 9.68 -2.66
CA SER A 462 26.11 8.41 -2.17
C SER A 462 26.33 8.35 -0.63
N LEU A 463 25.60 7.44 0.03
CA LEU A 463 25.96 6.59 1.20
C LEU A 463 26.61 7.16 2.49
N ALA A 464 26.70 8.47 2.76
CA ALA A 464 27.03 8.94 4.12
C ALA A 464 26.38 10.29 4.48
N LYS A 465 25.57 10.29 5.54
CA LYS A 465 24.67 11.38 5.99
C LYS A 465 25.36 12.67 6.51
N SER A 466 26.59 13.03 6.13
CA SER A 466 27.32 14.08 6.87
C SER A 466 28.40 14.91 6.15
N ASP A 467 28.46 15.00 4.81
CA ASP A 467 29.49 15.84 4.16
C ASP A 467 28.99 16.69 2.98
N ILE A 468 28.73 17.97 3.25
CA ILE A 468 28.23 18.99 2.30
C ILE A 468 29.25 19.28 1.17
N ASP A 469 30.50 18.85 1.34
CA ASP A 469 31.64 19.15 0.46
C ASP A 469 31.55 18.46 -0.95
N ASN A 470 30.50 17.68 -1.24
CA ASN A 470 30.31 16.93 -2.52
C ASN A 470 29.06 17.34 -3.34
N SER A 471 28.55 18.57 -3.18
CA SER A 471 27.34 19.04 -3.87
C SER A 471 27.41 18.96 -5.42
N ILE A 472 26.28 18.63 -6.06
CA ILE A 472 26.16 18.58 -7.52
C ILE A 472 25.55 19.89 -8.04
N VAL A 473 26.30 20.64 -8.84
CA VAL A 473 25.76 21.81 -9.55
C VAL A 473 24.94 21.31 -10.74
N GLN A 474 23.62 21.47 -10.71
CA GLN A 474 22.76 21.14 -11.86
C GLN A 474 22.45 22.42 -12.66
N HIS A 475 22.65 22.35 -13.98
CA HIS A 475 22.24 23.41 -14.89
C HIS A 475 20.71 23.36 -15.05
N VAL A 476 20.00 24.35 -14.53
CA VAL A 476 18.54 24.48 -14.76
C VAL A 476 18.25 24.86 -16.21
N PHE A 477 19.27 25.30 -16.97
CA PHE A 477 19.17 25.71 -18.36
C PHE A 477 20.37 25.23 -19.18
N SER A 478 20.15 24.36 -20.16
CA SER A 478 21.12 24.15 -21.23
C SER A 478 20.71 24.98 -22.45
N GLY A 479 21.57 25.92 -22.85
CA GLY A 479 21.56 26.46 -24.20
C GLY A 479 22.15 25.43 -25.17
N ALA A 480 21.50 24.28 -25.35
CA ALA A 480 21.90 23.29 -26.35
C ALA A 480 21.12 23.53 -27.65
N THR A 481 21.39 24.64 -28.32
CA THR A 481 20.98 24.81 -29.72
C THR A 481 21.90 24.00 -30.61
N THR A 482 21.57 22.73 -30.84
CA THR A 482 21.69 22.16 -32.19
C THR A 482 20.32 22.26 -32.82
N GLU A 483 20.13 23.33 -33.60
CA GLU A 483 19.07 23.53 -34.60
C GLU A 483 17.71 22.86 -34.34
N GLN A 484 16.79 23.50 -33.59
CA GLN A 484 15.41 23.76 -34.07
C GLN A 484 14.42 24.50 -33.16
N ASP A 485 14.69 24.88 -31.91
CA ASP A 485 13.65 25.55 -31.09
C ASP A 485 13.92 27.04 -30.76
N VAL A 486 13.29 27.90 -31.56
CA VAL A 486 13.21 29.36 -31.32
C VAL A 486 12.40 29.69 -30.05
N GLN A 487 11.60 28.75 -29.54
CA GLN A 487 10.73 28.93 -28.36
C GLN A 487 11.52 29.01 -27.05
N THR A 488 12.50 28.13 -26.82
CA THR A 488 13.30 28.04 -25.58
C THR A 488 14.26 29.23 -25.38
N ALA A 489 14.90 29.71 -26.44
CA ALA A 489 15.71 30.94 -26.38
C ALA A 489 14.87 32.19 -26.02
N THR A 490 13.60 32.21 -26.43
CA THR A 490 12.66 33.29 -26.10
C THR A 490 12.15 33.19 -24.66
N GLN A 491 12.14 32.00 -24.06
CA GLN A 491 11.77 31.74 -22.67
C GLN A 491 12.90 32.09 -21.68
N LEU A 492 14.17 31.82 -22.02
CA LEU A 492 15.34 32.16 -21.20
C LEU A 492 15.48 33.67 -20.95
N ASN A 493 15.27 34.49 -21.97
CA ASN A 493 15.28 35.95 -21.84
C ASN A 493 14.18 36.51 -20.92
N ARG A 494 13.17 35.71 -20.56
CA ARG A 494 12.01 36.18 -19.78
C ARG A 494 12.28 36.22 -18.29
N ILE A 495 13.26 35.49 -17.76
CA ILE A 495 13.50 35.36 -16.30
C ILE A 495 14.68 36.24 -15.86
N ASN A 496 15.59 36.53 -16.78
CA ASN A 496 16.83 37.25 -16.49
C ASN A 496 16.61 38.75 -16.33
N THR A 497 17.51 39.38 -15.58
CA THR A 497 17.57 40.84 -15.41
C THR A 497 18.85 41.37 -16.06
N ALA A 498 19.03 42.69 -16.04
CA ALA A 498 20.18 43.32 -16.68
C ALA A 498 21.50 43.06 -15.94
N SER A 499 21.46 42.81 -14.63
CA SER A 499 22.63 42.50 -13.79
C SER A 499 22.47 41.18 -13.05
N PHE A 500 23.55 40.42 -12.90
CA PHE A 500 23.54 39.21 -12.06
C PHE A 500 23.33 39.55 -10.58
N ASP A 501 23.82 40.71 -10.13
CA ASP A 501 23.62 41.30 -8.79
C ASP A 501 22.18 41.79 -8.52
N ASP A 502 21.23 41.69 -9.45
CA ASP A 502 19.86 42.08 -9.12
C ASP A 502 19.23 41.05 -8.17
N VAL A 503 18.80 41.53 -7.01
CA VAL A 503 18.15 40.74 -5.95
C VAL A 503 16.85 40.08 -6.43
N PHE A 504 16.64 38.85 -5.96
CA PHE A 504 15.38 38.14 -6.06
C PHE A 504 15.12 37.36 -4.77
N THR A 505 13.88 36.96 -4.57
CA THR A 505 13.45 36.08 -3.49
C THR A 505 12.38 35.13 -4.02
N VAL A 506 12.18 34.03 -3.32
CA VAL A 506 11.23 32.98 -3.70
C VAL A 506 10.43 32.53 -2.49
N SER A 507 9.14 32.30 -2.70
CA SER A 507 8.18 31.84 -1.69
C SER A 507 6.84 31.57 -2.39
N ASN A 508 5.86 30.97 -1.73
CA ASN A 508 4.46 31.02 -2.16
C ASN A 508 3.93 32.42 -1.86
N LEU A 509 3.96 33.30 -2.87
CA LEU A 509 3.73 34.73 -2.68
C LEU A 509 2.26 35.13 -2.81
N ASP A 510 1.41 34.25 -3.34
CA ASP A 510 -0.03 34.48 -3.46
C ASP A 510 -0.88 33.61 -2.53
N GLY A 511 -0.24 32.85 -1.64
CA GLY A 511 -0.90 32.07 -0.59
C GLY A 511 -1.79 30.98 -1.15
N ASP A 512 -1.54 30.54 -2.39
CA ASP A 512 -2.39 29.58 -3.05
C ASP A 512 -2.29 28.19 -2.43
N THR A 513 -3.37 27.42 -2.63
CA THR A 513 -3.48 26.05 -2.11
C THR A 513 -2.63 25.05 -2.87
N ASP A 514 -2.20 25.37 -4.09
CA ASP A 514 -1.33 24.49 -4.88
C ASP A 514 0.14 24.55 -4.42
N LYS A 515 0.44 25.53 -3.55
CA LYS A 515 1.73 25.81 -2.94
C LYS A 515 2.78 26.01 -4.01
N THR A 516 2.52 26.69 -5.12
CA THR A 516 3.59 26.89 -6.10
C THR A 516 4.64 27.88 -5.59
N MET A 517 5.91 27.62 -5.93
CA MET A 517 6.97 28.59 -5.70
C MET A 517 6.81 29.75 -6.68
N ASP A 518 6.75 30.97 -6.18
CA ASP A 518 6.78 32.21 -6.97
C ASP A 518 8.13 32.91 -6.80
N VAL A 519 8.45 33.82 -7.73
CA VAL A 519 9.68 34.61 -7.69
C VAL A 519 9.34 36.09 -7.74
N ILE A 520 9.85 36.84 -6.76
CA ILE A 520 9.97 38.29 -6.87
C ILE A 520 11.38 38.66 -7.23
N GLN A 521 11.52 39.56 -8.19
CA GLN A 521 12.82 40.07 -8.61
C GLN A 521 12.81 41.56 -8.89
N PHE A 522 13.91 42.21 -8.55
CA PHE A 522 14.19 43.57 -8.94
C PHE A 522 14.75 43.61 -10.38
N MET A 523 14.25 44.50 -11.22
CA MET A 523 14.62 44.56 -12.65
C MET A 523 15.89 45.37 -12.94
N GLY A 524 16.66 45.70 -11.91
CA GLY A 524 17.92 46.45 -12.02
C GLY A 524 17.75 47.95 -12.25
N ALA A 525 18.86 48.67 -12.35
CA ALA A 525 18.89 50.13 -12.47
C ALA A 525 18.84 50.66 -13.91
N THR A 526 18.94 49.78 -14.91
CA THR A 526 19.02 50.13 -16.35
C THR A 526 18.09 49.24 -17.18
N GLY A 527 17.75 49.66 -18.40
CA GLY A 527 16.84 48.94 -19.30
C GLY A 527 15.38 49.42 -19.26
N GLU A 528 14.51 48.72 -20.01
CA GLU A 528 13.10 49.11 -20.24
C GLU A 528 12.23 49.05 -18.97
N HIS A 529 12.61 48.24 -18.00
CA HIS A 529 11.86 48.02 -16.75
C HIS A 529 12.64 48.45 -15.50
N ALA A 530 13.64 49.32 -15.67
CA ALA A 530 14.53 49.77 -14.61
C ALA A 530 13.77 50.28 -13.37
N GLY A 531 14.24 49.86 -12.20
CA GLY A 531 13.71 50.26 -10.89
C GLY A 531 12.43 49.55 -10.46
N LYS A 532 11.88 48.63 -11.27
CA LYS A 532 10.60 47.96 -10.96
C LYS A 532 10.80 46.60 -10.30
N PHE A 533 9.78 46.15 -9.58
CA PHE A 533 9.68 44.79 -9.04
C PHE A 533 8.71 43.96 -9.88
N ARG A 534 9.16 42.76 -10.26
CA ARG A 534 8.39 41.82 -11.06
C ARG A 534 8.09 40.58 -10.23
N VAL A 535 6.86 40.10 -10.32
CA VAL A 535 6.41 38.80 -9.82
C VAL A 535 6.30 37.84 -10.99
N ILE A 536 6.75 36.62 -10.75
CA ILE A 536 6.59 35.51 -11.65
C ILE A 536 5.82 34.44 -10.87
N LYS A 537 4.63 34.08 -11.36
CA LYS A 537 3.73 33.14 -10.69
C LYS A 537 3.87 31.70 -11.21
N GLY A 538 3.69 30.69 -10.37
CA GLY A 538 3.37 29.30 -10.76
C GLY A 538 4.38 28.59 -11.68
N PHE A 539 5.60 28.34 -11.20
CA PHE A 539 6.69 27.73 -12.00
C PHE A 539 6.61 26.19 -12.11
N LYS A 540 6.87 25.61 -13.32
CA LYS A 540 7.29 24.20 -13.51
C LYS A 540 8.19 23.89 -14.72
N SER A 541 9.18 22.97 -14.54
CA SER A 541 9.70 22.05 -15.57
C SER A 541 10.63 20.95 -15.02
N THR A 542 10.09 20.06 -14.20
CA THR A 542 10.57 18.68 -14.01
C THR A 542 10.20 17.83 -15.23
N ILE A 543 10.31 18.40 -16.45
CA ILE A 543 9.86 17.69 -17.65
C ILE A 543 10.91 16.63 -17.88
N ASP A 544 10.59 15.46 -17.40
CA ASP A 544 10.78 14.16 -18.00
C ASP A 544 9.71 14.04 -19.11
N THR A 545 10.10 14.13 -20.39
CA THR A 545 9.16 14.16 -21.55
C THR A 545 8.45 12.83 -21.66
N ASP A 546 9.14 11.78 -21.23
CA ASP A 546 8.86 10.40 -21.54
C ASP A 546 8.50 9.56 -20.30
N GLY A 547 8.78 10.08 -19.10
CA GLY A 547 8.13 9.70 -17.85
C GLY A 547 8.88 8.63 -17.06
N ASP A 548 10.14 8.33 -17.35
CA ASP A 548 10.97 7.31 -16.70
C ASP A 548 11.57 7.73 -15.34
N GLY A 549 11.17 8.89 -14.85
CA GLY A 549 11.71 9.54 -13.67
C GLY A 549 13.08 10.18 -13.92
N VAL A 550 13.70 9.96 -15.09
CA VAL A 550 14.90 10.64 -15.57
C VAL A 550 14.46 11.91 -16.29
N ALA A 551 14.47 13.04 -15.59
CA ALA A 551 14.13 14.34 -16.20
C ALA A 551 14.82 14.54 -17.57
N ASN A 552 14.12 15.11 -18.57
CA ASN A 552 14.54 15.22 -19.99
C ASN A 552 15.97 15.60 -20.28
N TYR A 553 16.55 16.41 -19.41
CA TYR A 553 17.91 16.88 -19.60
C TYR A 553 18.95 15.79 -19.25
N LYS A 554 18.55 14.72 -18.54
CA LYS A 554 19.31 13.52 -18.14
C LYS A 554 19.01 12.29 -18.98
N ASP A 555 17.92 12.29 -19.73
CA ASP A 555 17.55 11.16 -20.56
C ASP A 555 18.32 11.16 -21.89
N VAL A 556 19.00 10.03 -22.17
CA VAL A 556 19.79 9.77 -23.40
C VAL A 556 18.93 9.71 -24.65
N ALA A 557 17.63 9.53 -24.47
CA ALA A 557 16.62 9.65 -25.47
C ALA A 557 15.40 10.26 -24.80
N SER A 558 15.47 11.57 -24.49
CA SER A 558 14.49 12.46 -23.79
C SER A 558 13.08 12.49 -24.38
N ASP A 559 12.68 11.45 -25.08
CA ASP A 559 11.43 11.16 -25.73
C ASP A 559 11.11 9.65 -25.67
N ASN A 560 11.86 8.84 -24.88
CA ASN A 560 11.83 7.39 -24.89
C ASN A 560 12.17 6.74 -23.52
N PRO A 561 11.14 6.28 -22.78
CA PRO A 561 11.24 5.87 -21.38
C PRO A 561 11.84 4.48 -21.13
N ASP A 562 12.30 3.84 -22.21
CA ASP A 562 12.98 2.55 -22.19
C ASP A 562 14.49 2.69 -22.33
N ARG A 563 14.99 3.92 -22.13
CA ARG A 563 16.41 4.25 -22.14
C ARG A 563 16.64 5.30 -21.07
N PRO A 564 17.59 5.10 -20.14
CA PRO A 564 18.72 4.17 -20.22
C PRO A 564 18.41 2.73 -19.80
N LEU A 565 17.31 2.49 -19.09
CA LEU A 565 16.90 1.17 -18.64
C LEU A 565 15.59 0.77 -19.32
N PRO A 566 15.41 -0.53 -19.61
CA PRO A 566 14.14 -1.02 -20.12
C PRO A 566 13.05 -0.68 -19.11
N GLN A 567 12.07 0.08 -19.57
CA GLN A 567 10.87 0.37 -18.83
C GLN A 567 11.09 1.11 -17.49
N GLY A 568 11.95 2.11 -17.54
CA GLY A 568 12.42 2.91 -16.43
C GLY A 568 11.38 3.70 -15.64
N ASN A 569 10.15 3.84 -16.12
CA ASN A 569 9.13 4.61 -15.41
C ASN A 569 8.41 3.90 -14.26
N ILE A 570 8.82 2.70 -13.85
CA ILE A 570 7.98 1.83 -13.01
C ILE A 570 8.47 1.75 -11.57
N ASP A 571 7.79 2.42 -10.65
CA ASP A 571 8.04 2.27 -9.21
C ASP A 571 7.52 0.91 -8.72
N PHE A 572 8.44 0.06 -8.29
CA PHE A 572 8.15 -1.34 -8.12
C PHE A 572 7.64 -1.69 -6.72
N ASP A 573 8.11 -1.04 -5.65
CA ASP A 573 7.73 -1.33 -4.26
C ASP A 573 6.83 -0.27 -3.61
N GLY A 574 6.49 0.79 -4.37
CA GLY A 574 5.50 1.78 -4.00
C GLY A 574 6.01 2.82 -3.01
N ASP A 575 7.33 3.06 -2.99
CA ASP A 575 8.00 4.09 -2.17
C ASP A 575 7.92 5.50 -2.79
N GLY A 576 7.49 5.58 -4.05
CA GLY A 576 7.33 6.80 -4.83
C GLY A 576 8.43 7.08 -5.85
N VAL A 577 9.36 6.15 -6.14
CA VAL A 577 10.49 6.33 -7.07
C VAL A 577 10.38 5.39 -8.31
N PRO A 578 10.35 5.88 -9.58
CA PRO A 578 10.20 5.09 -10.85
C PRO A 578 11.41 4.23 -11.34
N TYR A 579 11.29 2.96 -11.78
CA TYR A 579 12.34 1.91 -12.06
C TYR A 579 13.74 2.36 -12.52
N ALA A 580 13.83 3.34 -13.42
CA ALA A 580 15.07 3.87 -13.98
C ALA A 580 15.78 4.79 -13.00
N ILE A 581 15.05 5.31 -12.02
CA ILE A 581 15.52 6.09 -10.88
C ILE A 581 15.14 5.46 -9.52
N ASP A 582 14.31 4.41 -9.51
CA ASP A 582 13.83 3.61 -8.37
C ASP A 582 15.02 2.89 -7.76
N THR A 583 15.36 3.31 -6.55
CA THR A 583 16.49 2.71 -5.85
C THR A 583 16.09 1.49 -5.03
N ASP A 584 14.83 1.31 -4.66
CA ASP A 584 14.37 0.20 -3.80
C ASP A 584 13.63 -0.93 -4.52
N ASN A 585 13.36 -0.78 -5.81
CA ASN A 585 13.20 -1.87 -6.78
C ASN A 585 12.40 -3.07 -6.24
N SER A 586 11.06 -3.11 -6.26
CA SER A 586 10.45 -4.46 -6.15
C SER A 586 10.86 -5.38 -7.30
N GLY A 587 11.25 -4.80 -8.45
CA GLY A 587 11.80 -5.42 -9.66
C GLY A 587 11.04 -6.64 -10.18
N THR A 588 9.80 -6.92 -9.83
CA THR A 588 9.09 -8.15 -10.27
C THR A 588 8.80 -8.31 -11.78
N ARG A 589 9.24 -7.38 -12.65
CA ARG A 589 9.10 -7.46 -14.13
C ARG A 589 9.97 -8.56 -14.70
N ASP A 590 9.74 -9.08 -15.90
CA ASP A 590 10.60 -10.00 -16.68
C ASP A 590 10.76 -9.38 -18.07
N SER A 591 11.90 -8.74 -18.34
CA SER A 591 12.04 -7.70 -19.35
C SER A 591 12.39 -8.31 -20.71
N ASP A 592 12.87 -9.55 -20.74
CA ASP A 592 13.18 -10.30 -21.96
C ASP A 592 12.26 -11.50 -22.17
N SER A 593 11.36 -11.74 -21.21
CA SER A 593 10.29 -12.72 -21.22
C SER A 593 10.77 -14.16 -21.28
N ASP A 594 11.76 -14.49 -20.47
CA ASP A 594 12.33 -15.82 -20.41
C ASP A 594 11.75 -16.69 -19.28
N GLY A 595 10.81 -16.12 -18.53
CA GLY A 595 10.07 -16.77 -17.46
C GLY A 595 10.66 -16.47 -16.08
N VAL A 596 11.60 -15.53 -16.01
CA VAL A 596 12.31 -15.09 -14.82
C VAL A 596 12.12 -13.58 -14.69
N PRO A 597 11.68 -13.03 -13.55
CA PRO A 597 11.49 -11.59 -13.47
C PRO A 597 12.80 -10.82 -13.28
N ASP A 598 13.19 -9.80 -14.07
CA ASP A 598 13.99 -8.59 -13.78
C ASP A 598 14.55 -8.50 -12.39
N ASN A 599 13.78 -8.56 -11.32
CA ASN A 599 14.33 -8.51 -9.98
C ASN A 599 15.16 -9.75 -9.83
N PHE A 600 14.57 -10.92 -9.99
CA PHE A 600 15.26 -12.17 -10.08
C PHE A 600 16.30 -12.20 -11.21
N GLU A 601 16.05 -11.74 -12.44
CA GLU A 601 17.03 -11.74 -13.54
C GLU A 601 18.24 -10.87 -13.18
N LEU A 602 18.00 -9.61 -12.81
CA LEU A 602 19.00 -8.68 -12.27
C LEU A 602 19.65 -9.21 -10.97
N LEU A 603 18.90 -9.85 -10.06
CA LEU A 603 19.39 -10.42 -8.79
C LEU A 603 20.27 -11.65 -9.05
N ASN A 604 19.99 -12.38 -10.13
CA ASN A 604 20.64 -13.64 -10.47
C ASN A 604 21.53 -13.55 -11.72
N ARG A 605 21.84 -12.32 -12.15
CA ARG A 605 22.80 -11.99 -13.23
C ARG A 605 22.43 -12.53 -14.59
N LEU A 606 21.15 -12.66 -14.81
CA LEU A 606 20.55 -12.71 -16.13
C LEU A 606 20.42 -11.25 -16.61
N ASP A 607 20.57 -11.05 -17.90
CA ASP A 607 20.35 -9.76 -18.53
C ASP A 607 18.87 -9.69 -18.83
N PRO A 608 18.09 -8.78 -18.22
CA PRO A 608 16.65 -8.71 -18.45
C PRO A 608 16.30 -8.32 -19.89
N MET A 609 17.28 -8.13 -20.79
CA MET A 609 17.07 -7.94 -22.22
C MET A 609 17.48 -9.15 -23.07
N LEU A 610 17.86 -10.28 -22.46
CA LEU A 610 18.52 -11.42 -23.09
C LEU A 610 17.95 -12.80 -22.69
N GLN A 611 16.81 -13.15 -23.29
CA GLN A 611 16.05 -14.39 -23.03
C GLN A 611 16.81 -15.74 -23.06
N ALA A 612 18.01 -15.76 -23.64
CA ALA A 612 18.78 -16.98 -23.76
C ALA A 612 19.30 -17.49 -22.40
N ASP A 613 19.39 -16.65 -21.38
CA ASP A 613 20.05 -16.96 -20.13
C ASP A 613 19.14 -17.53 -19.02
N ALA A 614 17.80 -17.43 -19.08
CA ALA A 614 16.89 -18.28 -18.28
C ALA A 614 17.23 -19.76 -18.33
N ASN A 615 17.68 -20.21 -19.50
CA ASN A 615 17.99 -21.61 -19.77
C ASN A 615 19.43 -21.97 -19.38
N SER A 616 20.17 -21.04 -18.78
CA SER A 616 21.49 -21.31 -18.25
C SER A 616 21.39 -22.15 -16.99
N ASP A 617 22.26 -23.14 -16.89
CA ASP A 617 22.49 -23.97 -15.70
C ASP A 617 23.84 -23.52 -15.16
N ALA A 618 23.82 -22.47 -14.34
CA ALA A 618 25.03 -21.73 -14.00
C ALA A 618 25.90 -22.48 -12.98
N ASP A 619 25.29 -23.28 -12.11
CA ASP A 619 25.96 -24.04 -11.05
C ASP A 619 26.19 -25.53 -11.40
N GLY A 620 25.57 -26.03 -12.48
CA GLY A 620 25.77 -27.38 -13.00
C GLY A 620 25.01 -28.46 -12.24
N ASP A 621 24.01 -28.07 -11.45
CA ASP A 621 23.14 -29.02 -10.74
C ASP A 621 22.06 -29.63 -11.67
N ASN A 622 22.03 -29.17 -12.93
CA ASN A 622 21.06 -29.48 -13.99
C ASN A 622 19.70 -28.82 -13.82
N ARG A 623 19.60 -27.77 -13.01
CA ARG A 623 18.47 -26.84 -13.01
C ARG A 623 18.85 -25.61 -13.82
N THR A 624 17.84 -25.04 -14.47
CA THR A 624 18.04 -23.78 -15.21
C THR A 624 17.65 -22.63 -14.31
N ALA A 625 18.21 -21.44 -14.53
CA ALA A 625 17.93 -20.27 -13.69
C ALA A 625 16.42 -19.99 -13.55
N VAL A 626 15.65 -20.25 -14.61
CA VAL A 626 14.17 -20.17 -14.56
C VAL A 626 13.50 -21.21 -13.68
N GLN A 627 14.02 -22.43 -13.63
CA GLN A 627 13.46 -23.47 -12.75
C GLN A 627 13.69 -23.12 -11.28
N GLU A 628 14.80 -22.50 -10.98
CA GLU A 628 15.20 -22.14 -9.63
C GLU A 628 14.45 -20.91 -9.12
N PHE A 629 14.14 -19.95 -10.00
CA PHE A 629 13.16 -18.89 -9.72
C PHE A 629 11.84 -19.45 -9.19
N TYR A 630 11.25 -20.41 -9.91
CA TYR A 630 9.99 -21.03 -9.51
C TYR A 630 10.12 -21.88 -8.24
N GLU A 631 11.30 -22.44 -7.99
CA GLU A 631 11.58 -23.20 -6.79
C GLU A 631 11.92 -22.30 -5.60
N GLN A 632 12.09 -20.97 -5.78
CA GLN A 632 12.64 -20.06 -4.77
C GLN A 632 14.00 -20.56 -4.25
N THR A 633 14.74 -21.21 -5.13
CA THR A 633 16.11 -21.68 -4.92
C THR A 633 17.06 -20.72 -5.63
N ASP A 634 18.34 -20.79 -5.27
CA ASP A 634 19.33 -19.84 -5.76
C ASP A 634 20.00 -20.43 -7.00
N PRO A 635 19.85 -19.81 -8.20
CA PRO A 635 20.36 -20.30 -9.48
C PRO A 635 21.87 -20.36 -9.64
N ASN A 636 22.57 -20.11 -8.55
CA ASN A 636 24.01 -20.13 -8.45
C ASN A 636 24.49 -21.03 -7.28
N ASP A 637 23.61 -21.82 -6.64
CA ASP A 637 23.92 -22.69 -5.49
C ASP A 637 23.30 -24.09 -5.61
N GLU A 638 24.18 -25.05 -5.94
CA GLU A 638 23.87 -26.48 -6.11
C GLU A 638 23.25 -27.16 -4.87
N THR A 639 23.12 -26.46 -3.73
CA THR A 639 22.59 -26.96 -2.47
C THR A 639 21.26 -26.35 -2.01
N SER A 640 20.64 -25.44 -2.77
CA SER A 640 19.37 -24.74 -2.45
C SER A 640 18.10 -25.55 -2.82
N PHE A 641 17.12 -25.75 -1.89
CA PHE A 641 15.88 -26.54 -2.12
C PHE A 641 14.66 -26.19 -1.19
N VAL A 642 13.42 -26.49 -1.63
CA VAL A 642 12.11 -26.03 -1.04
C VAL A 642 11.58 -26.83 0.18
N ARG A 643 10.87 -26.18 1.13
CA ARG A 643 10.11 -26.80 2.27
C ARG A 643 8.63 -27.07 1.95
N GLU A 644 8.12 -28.27 2.30
CA GLU A 644 6.85 -28.86 1.81
C GLU A 644 5.60 -28.66 2.71
N SER A 645 4.41 -28.45 2.10
CA SER A 645 3.09 -28.39 2.78
C SER A 645 2.42 -29.77 2.95
N ALA A 646 2.88 -30.78 2.23
CA ALA A 646 2.51 -32.18 2.39
C ALA A 646 3.78 -32.98 2.70
N VAL A 647 3.73 -33.85 3.69
CA VAL A 647 4.91 -34.59 4.14
C VAL A 647 4.93 -35.96 3.48
N LEU A 648 6.07 -36.34 2.91
CA LEU A 648 6.30 -37.71 2.45
C LEU A 648 6.18 -38.67 3.63
N LYS A 649 5.12 -39.47 3.67
CA LYS A 649 4.93 -40.49 4.70
C LYS A 649 5.59 -41.79 4.33
N ARG A 650 5.56 -42.14 3.03
CA ARG A 650 6.09 -43.41 2.56
C ARG A 650 6.42 -43.39 1.07
N SER A 651 7.39 -44.20 0.69
CA SER A 651 7.73 -44.49 -0.69
C SER A 651 7.93 -45.99 -0.91
N VAL A 652 7.64 -46.46 -2.13
CA VAL A 652 7.93 -47.83 -2.57
C VAL A 652 8.30 -47.85 -4.05
N ILE A 653 9.27 -48.65 -4.44
CA ILE A 653 9.55 -48.92 -5.85
C ILE A 653 8.57 -50.00 -6.32
N ALA A 654 7.58 -49.61 -7.11
CA ALA A 654 6.58 -50.54 -7.63
C ALA A 654 7.11 -51.31 -8.84
N PHE A 655 7.86 -50.64 -9.71
CA PHE A 655 8.53 -51.23 -10.87
C PHE A 655 9.94 -50.70 -10.98
N GLU A 656 10.89 -51.51 -11.44
CA GLU A 656 12.28 -51.05 -11.57
C GLU A 656 12.49 -50.11 -12.76
N LYS A 657 11.60 -50.13 -13.76
CA LYS A 657 11.65 -49.29 -14.97
C LYS A 657 10.26 -49.07 -15.59
N ALA A 658 10.13 -47.94 -16.29
CA ALA A 658 9.04 -47.62 -17.21
C ALA A 658 7.62 -47.80 -16.64
N ALA A 659 7.43 -47.46 -15.36
CA ALA A 659 6.08 -47.38 -14.82
C ALA A 659 5.24 -46.41 -15.66
N SER A 660 4.01 -46.80 -15.95
CA SER A 660 3.23 -46.20 -17.04
C SER A 660 2.03 -45.43 -16.54
N ASP A 661 1.30 -45.98 -15.57
CA ASP A 661 0.05 -45.39 -15.11
C ASP A 661 -0.32 -45.90 -13.71
N ILE A 662 -1.21 -45.15 -13.06
CA ILE A 662 -1.69 -45.40 -11.69
C ILE A 662 -3.17 -45.03 -11.57
N ASP A 663 -3.94 -45.86 -10.86
CA ASP A 663 -5.34 -45.60 -10.53
C ASP A 663 -5.71 -46.12 -9.14
N ILE A 664 -6.81 -45.64 -8.57
CA ILE A 664 -7.23 -45.93 -7.20
C ILE A 664 -8.43 -46.88 -7.18
N LEU A 665 -8.32 -47.95 -6.39
CA LEU A 665 -9.39 -48.92 -6.12
C LEU A 665 -9.71 -48.90 -4.62
N GLY A 666 -10.56 -47.97 -4.19
CA GLY A 666 -10.90 -47.82 -2.77
C GLY A 666 -9.67 -47.46 -1.93
N GLY A 667 -9.23 -48.35 -1.04
CA GLY A 667 -8.02 -48.20 -0.22
C GLY A 667 -6.77 -48.86 -0.81
N GLU A 668 -6.79 -49.16 -2.10
CA GLU A 668 -5.73 -49.86 -2.83
C GLU A 668 -5.31 -49.06 -4.07
N ILE A 669 -4.08 -49.28 -4.51
CA ILE A 669 -3.44 -48.59 -5.62
C ILE A 669 -3.13 -49.61 -6.72
N VAL A 670 -3.60 -49.33 -7.93
CA VAL A 670 -3.37 -50.15 -9.13
C VAL A 670 -2.30 -49.49 -9.98
N LEU A 671 -1.26 -50.25 -10.36
CA LEU A 671 -0.09 -49.73 -11.06
C LEU A 671 0.26 -50.60 -12.27
N SER A 672 0.71 -49.95 -13.33
CA SER A 672 1.22 -50.63 -14.54
C SER A 672 2.60 -50.16 -14.96
N SER A 673 3.24 -50.93 -15.83
CA SER A 673 4.51 -50.57 -16.48
C SER A 673 4.51 -50.98 -17.95
N GLN A 674 5.06 -50.11 -18.80
CA GLN A 674 5.31 -50.38 -20.22
C GLN A 674 6.49 -51.34 -20.44
N ALA A 675 7.17 -51.77 -19.39
CA ALA A 675 8.24 -52.76 -19.45
C ALA A 675 7.92 -54.04 -18.66
N SER A 676 6.70 -54.16 -18.11
CA SER A 676 6.31 -55.31 -17.29
C SER A 676 4.96 -55.87 -17.76
N PRO A 677 4.85 -57.19 -18.02
CA PRO A 677 3.60 -57.86 -18.35
C PRO A 677 2.76 -58.15 -17.09
N GLU A 678 2.83 -57.31 -16.07
CA GLU A 678 2.07 -57.45 -14.83
C GLU A 678 1.48 -56.10 -14.40
N ILE A 679 0.27 -56.17 -13.85
CA ILE A 679 -0.35 -55.08 -13.10
C ILE A 679 -0.15 -55.37 -11.62
N LYS A 680 0.26 -54.37 -10.84
CA LYS A 680 0.43 -54.52 -9.40
C LYS A 680 -0.70 -53.84 -8.65
N LEU A 681 -1.23 -54.53 -7.65
CA LEU A 681 -2.18 -54.01 -6.68
C LEU A 681 -1.48 -53.91 -5.33
N ILE A 682 -1.46 -52.70 -4.78
CA ILE A 682 -0.71 -52.36 -3.58
C ILE A 682 -1.67 -51.75 -2.55
N ASN A 683 -1.47 -52.09 -1.28
CA ASN A 683 -2.25 -51.51 -0.20
C ASN A 683 -1.82 -50.04 0.05
N GLN A 684 -2.77 -49.12 0.11
CA GLN A 684 -2.47 -47.69 0.30
C GLN A 684 -1.90 -47.37 1.69
N SER A 685 -2.25 -48.13 2.72
CA SER A 685 -1.82 -47.85 4.10
C SER A 685 -0.39 -48.31 4.39
N ASP A 686 0.03 -49.44 3.82
CA ASP A 686 1.33 -50.02 4.12
C ASP A 686 2.23 -50.28 2.90
N PHE A 687 1.78 -49.90 1.70
CA PHE A 687 2.51 -50.08 0.44
C PHE A 687 2.98 -51.51 0.16
N SER A 688 2.39 -52.50 0.85
CA SER A 688 2.64 -53.90 0.56
C SER A 688 1.91 -54.30 -0.71
N GLN A 689 2.60 -55.07 -1.57
CA GLN A 689 1.98 -55.64 -2.74
C GLN A 689 0.96 -56.70 -2.29
N ILE A 690 -0.31 -56.48 -2.61
CA ILE A 690 -1.41 -57.42 -2.35
C ILE A 690 -1.38 -58.53 -3.39
N ARG A 691 -1.24 -58.17 -4.67
CA ARG A 691 -1.33 -59.10 -5.81
C ARG A 691 -0.67 -58.53 -7.07
N SER A 692 -0.24 -59.42 -7.97
CA SER A 692 0.04 -59.12 -9.38
C SER A 692 -1.00 -59.79 -10.28
N PHE A 693 -1.38 -59.13 -11.38
CA PHE A 693 -2.21 -59.70 -12.45
C PHE A 693 -1.37 -59.81 -13.73
N PRO A 694 -1.10 -61.03 -14.22
CA PRO A 694 -0.29 -61.23 -15.42
C PRO A 694 -1.13 -60.93 -16.66
N VAL A 695 -0.68 -60.00 -17.50
CA VAL A 695 -1.28 -59.75 -18.82
C VAL A 695 -0.57 -60.56 -19.89
N ASP A 696 -1.26 -60.88 -20.98
CA ASP A 696 -0.68 -61.72 -22.04
C ASP A 696 0.37 -60.94 -22.88
N ASP A 697 0.35 -59.61 -22.84
CA ASP A 697 1.22 -58.77 -23.65
C ASP A 697 2.60 -58.61 -22.99
N ILE A 698 3.60 -59.29 -23.56
CA ILE A 698 4.99 -59.24 -23.08
C ILE A 698 5.61 -57.85 -23.17
N ASN A 699 5.08 -56.97 -24.02
CA ASN A 699 5.54 -55.60 -24.15
C ASN A 699 4.99 -54.70 -23.03
N GLY A 700 4.18 -55.25 -22.13
CA GLY A 700 3.70 -54.55 -20.94
C GLY A 700 2.38 -53.80 -21.10
N VAL A 701 2.04 -53.07 -20.05
CA VAL A 701 0.75 -52.39 -19.85
C VAL A 701 0.96 -50.89 -19.93
N SER A 702 0.30 -50.23 -20.88
CA SER A 702 0.44 -48.80 -21.13
C SER A 702 -0.52 -47.94 -20.29
N LEU A 703 -1.66 -48.50 -19.88
CA LEU A 703 -2.72 -47.79 -19.18
C LEU A 703 -3.48 -48.74 -18.23
N VAL A 704 -3.87 -48.25 -17.05
CA VAL A 704 -4.82 -48.94 -16.16
C VAL A 704 -5.98 -48.03 -15.79
N ARG A 705 -7.20 -48.58 -15.76
CA ARG A 705 -8.40 -47.88 -15.27
C ARG A 705 -9.22 -48.76 -14.35
N VAL A 706 -9.72 -48.20 -13.27
CA VAL A 706 -10.66 -48.83 -12.35
C VAL A 706 -12.08 -48.40 -12.73
N ILE A 707 -12.88 -49.33 -13.25
CA ILE A 707 -14.26 -49.08 -13.69
C ILE A 707 -15.15 -50.16 -13.08
N ASP A 708 -16.21 -49.76 -12.38
CA ASP A 708 -17.13 -50.66 -11.67
C ASP A 708 -16.45 -51.63 -10.69
N GLY A 709 -15.33 -51.19 -10.09
CA GLY A 709 -14.53 -52.01 -9.20
C GLY A 709 -13.74 -53.12 -9.94
N LEU A 710 -13.64 -53.06 -11.26
CA LEU A 710 -12.82 -53.93 -12.09
C LEU A 710 -11.59 -53.17 -12.60
N ILE A 711 -10.50 -53.90 -12.84
CA ILE A 711 -9.27 -53.33 -13.42
C ILE A 711 -9.29 -53.59 -14.91
N LEU A 712 -9.26 -52.52 -15.72
CA LEU A 712 -9.08 -52.58 -17.17
C LEU A 712 -7.64 -52.22 -17.49
N ALA A 713 -6.95 -53.13 -18.17
CA ALA A 713 -5.55 -52.99 -18.54
C ALA A 713 -5.43 -52.82 -20.04
N GLY A 714 -4.97 -51.66 -20.48
CA GLY A 714 -4.62 -51.40 -21.87
C GLY A 714 -3.16 -51.77 -22.13
N THR A 715 -2.91 -52.59 -23.14
CA THR A 715 -1.57 -53.09 -23.43
C THR A 715 -0.85 -52.32 -24.53
N MET A 716 0.48 -52.46 -24.58
CA MET A 716 1.32 -51.84 -25.61
C MET A 716 1.01 -52.31 -27.04
N SER A 717 0.45 -53.50 -27.20
CA SER A 717 0.00 -54.06 -28.48
C SER A 717 -1.49 -53.80 -28.77
N GLY A 718 -2.19 -53.00 -27.95
CA GLY A 718 -3.55 -52.55 -28.22
C GLY A 718 -4.68 -53.46 -27.73
N SER A 719 -4.38 -54.48 -26.91
CA SER A 719 -5.40 -55.31 -26.28
C SER A 719 -5.87 -54.73 -24.95
N ILE A 720 -7.09 -55.08 -24.55
CA ILE A 720 -7.67 -54.72 -23.26
C ILE A 720 -7.97 -56.00 -22.51
N GLU A 721 -7.49 -56.09 -21.28
CA GLU A 721 -7.77 -57.19 -20.35
C GLU A 721 -8.52 -56.67 -19.12
N VAL A 722 -9.61 -57.32 -18.75
CA VAL A 722 -10.47 -56.94 -17.63
C VAL A 722 -10.30 -57.94 -16.50
N TRP A 723 -10.00 -57.46 -15.30
CA TRP A 723 -9.67 -58.29 -14.15
C TRP A 723 -10.58 -58.00 -12.97
N ASN A 724 -10.99 -59.06 -12.28
CA ASN A 724 -11.61 -58.96 -10.98
C ASN A 724 -10.50 -58.80 -9.91
N PRO A 725 -10.40 -57.65 -9.23
CA PRO A 725 -9.34 -57.44 -8.25
C PRO A 725 -9.44 -58.37 -7.02
N GLN A 726 -10.67 -58.76 -6.64
CA GLN A 726 -10.90 -59.61 -5.46
C GLN A 726 -10.53 -61.06 -5.74
N SER A 727 -11.02 -61.64 -6.83
CA SER A 727 -10.75 -63.06 -7.14
C SER A 727 -9.38 -63.25 -7.79
N GLY A 728 -8.91 -62.27 -8.58
CA GLY A 728 -7.74 -62.41 -9.43
C GLY A 728 -8.02 -62.93 -10.83
N ASP A 729 -9.28 -63.21 -11.15
CA ASP A 729 -9.66 -63.82 -12.43
C ASP A 729 -9.72 -62.76 -13.53
N ARG A 730 -9.23 -63.12 -14.72
CA ARG A 730 -9.49 -62.36 -15.94
C ARG A 730 -10.92 -62.62 -16.40
N ILE A 731 -11.74 -61.57 -16.37
CA ILE A 731 -13.15 -61.59 -16.76
C ILE A 731 -13.27 -61.55 -18.29
N ALA A 732 -12.46 -60.73 -18.95
CA ALA A 732 -12.53 -60.56 -20.40
C ALA A 732 -11.18 -60.17 -21.00
N LYS A 733 -11.01 -60.47 -22.28
CA LYS A 733 -9.95 -59.95 -23.14
C LYS A 733 -10.53 -59.62 -24.49
N PHE A 734 -10.25 -58.42 -24.98
CA PHE A 734 -10.70 -57.97 -26.29
C PHE A 734 -9.64 -57.09 -26.97
N ALA A 735 -9.53 -57.20 -28.29
CA ALA A 735 -8.52 -56.50 -29.08
C ALA A 735 -9.00 -56.27 -30.52
N ARG A 736 -8.72 -55.08 -31.07
CA ARG A 736 -9.06 -54.71 -32.46
C ARG A 736 -8.00 -53.86 -33.14
N ALA A 737 -7.31 -53.01 -32.39
CA ALA A 737 -6.15 -52.26 -32.86
C ALA A 737 -4.86 -52.95 -32.39
N THR A 738 -3.76 -52.67 -33.09
CA THR A 738 -2.43 -53.27 -32.83
C THR A 738 -1.43 -52.29 -32.25
N SER A 739 -1.87 -51.06 -31.95
CA SER A 739 -1.05 -50.00 -31.36
C SER A 739 -1.43 -49.77 -29.90
N SER A 740 -0.46 -49.32 -29.10
CA SER A 740 -0.60 -49.05 -27.67
C SER A 740 -1.88 -48.32 -27.30
N VAL A 741 -2.54 -48.77 -26.24
CA VAL A 741 -3.71 -48.11 -25.67
C VAL A 741 -3.25 -46.84 -24.96
N THR A 742 -3.80 -45.69 -25.34
CA THR A 742 -3.39 -44.37 -24.82
C THR A 742 -4.40 -43.77 -23.86
N ALA A 743 -5.69 -44.05 -24.04
CA ALA A 743 -6.72 -43.57 -23.14
C ALA A 743 -7.96 -44.47 -23.18
N ILE A 744 -8.67 -44.53 -22.06
CA ILE A 744 -9.97 -45.19 -21.92
C ILE A 744 -10.95 -44.18 -21.31
N SER A 745 -12.13 -44.07 -21.91
CA SER A 745 -13.23 -43.26 -21.38
C SER A 745 -14.51 -44.10 -21.37
N VAL A 746 -15.42 -43.83 -20.44
CA VAL A 746 -16.63 -44.62 -20.24
C VAL A 746 -17.88 -43.77 -20.20
N SER A 747 -18.93 -44.30 -20.80
CA SER A 747 -20.31 -43.85 -20.64
C SER A 747 -21.08 -44.86 -19.80
N VAL A 748 -22.38 -44.63 -19.59
CA VAL A 748 -23.25 -45.58 -18.88
C VAL A 748 -23.21 -46.96 -19.53
N ASP A 749 -23.14 -47.04 -20.86
CA ASP A 749 -23.39 -48.28 -21.60
C ASP A 749 -22.15 -48.77 -22.36
N SER A 750 -21.14 -47.93 -22.53
CA SER A 750 -20.04 -48.17 -23.46
C SER A 750 -18.68 -47.78 -22.91
N ILE A 751 -17.67 -48.55 -23.32
CA ILE A 751 -16.25 -48.32 -23.10
C ILE A 751 -15.64 -47.86 -24.43
N TYR A 752 -14.94 -46.73 -24.39
CA TYR A 752 -14.22 -46.16 -25.52
C TYR A 752 -12.73 -46.31 -25.27
N VAL A 753 -12.00 -46.83 -26.24
CA VAL A 753 -10.57 -47.09 -26.13
C VAL A 753 -9.86 -46.40 -27.27
N ALA A 754 -8.98 -45.46 -26.94
CA ALA A 754 -8.11 -44.80 -27.88
C ALA A 754 -6.77 -45.51 -27.97
N HIS A 755 -6.22 -45.52 -29.19
CA HIS A 755 -4.95 -46.14 -29.50
C HIS A 755 -4.02 -45.14 -30.18
N ALA A 756 -2.72 -45.27 -29.91
CA ALA A 756 -1.68 -44.41 -30.43
C ALA A 756 -1.68 -44.27 -31.96
N GLY A 757 -2.08 -45.31 -32.70
CA GLY A 757 -2.18 -45.32 -34.16
C GLY A 757 -3.44 -44.65 -34.73
N GLY A 758 -4.09 -43.76 -33.97
CA GLY A 758 -5.24 -42.99 -34.44
C GLY A 758 -6.54 -43.79 -34.51
N THR A 759 -6.63 -44.91 -33.81
CA THR A 759 -7.85 -45.73 -33.78
C THR A 759 -8.60 -45.50 -32.48
N ILE A 760 -9.91 -45.32 -32.53
CA ILE A 760 -10.78 -45.36 -31.35
C ILE A 760 -11.78 -46.50 -31.53
N THR A 761 -11.89 -47.37 -30.54
CA THR A 761 -12.84 -48.48 -30.55
C THR A 761 -13.89 -48.30 -29.46
N ARG A 762 -15.13 -48.67 -29.76
CA ARG A 762 -16.25 -48.68 -28.81
C ARG A 762 -16.69 -50.10 -28.53
N TRP A 763 -16.90 -50.37 -27.26
CA TRP A 763 -17.29 -51.67 -26.73
C TRP A 763 -18.48 -51.51 -25.80
N SER A 764 -19.33 -52.52 -25.74
CA SER A 764 -20.39 -52.62 -24.75
C SER A 764 -19.78 -52.79 -23.35
N ARG A 765 -20.28 -52.03 -22.37
CA ARG A 765 -19.82 -52.12 -20.98
C ARG A 765 -20.36 -53.34 -20.25
N SER A 766 -21.51 -53.89 -20.68
CA SER A 766 -22.15 -55.01 -20.02
C SER A 766 -21.58 -56.37 -20.40
N ASP A 767 -21.12 -56.54 -21.65
CA ASP A 767 -20.66 -57.83 -22.18
C ASP A 767 -19.36 -57.76 -22.99
N TYR A 768 -18.73 -56.57 -23.07
CA TYR A 768 -17.49 -56.34 -23.80
C TYR A 768 -17.57 -56.70 -25.29
N SER A 769 -18.77 -56.74 -25.86
CA SER A 769 -18.95 -56.93 -27.30
C SER A 769 -18.51 -55.68 -28.07
N TYR A 770 -17.91 -55.89 -29.24
CA TYR A 770 -17.49 -54.82 -30.12
C TYR A 770 -18.72 -54.14 -30.75
N ASP A 771 -18.77 -52.81 -30.70
CA ASP A 771 -19.79 -52.01 -31.38
C ASP A 771 -19.25 -51.41 -32.69
N ARG A 772 -18.34 -50.45 -32.59
CA ARG A 772 -17.79 -49.71 -33.75
C ARG A 772 -16.39 -49.18 -33.51
N GLN A 773 -15.80 -48.61 -34.56
CA GLN A 773 -14.53 -47.87 -34.48
C GLN A 773 -14.53 -46.60 -35.31
N TRP A 774 -13.66 -45.68 -34.95
CA TRP A 774 -13.30 -44.48 -35.71
C TRP A 774 -11.82 -44.50 -36.02
N GLN A 775 -11.45 -44.03 -37.21
CA GLN A 775 -10.06 -43.97 -37.67
C GLN A 775 -9.68 -42.52 -37.95
N PHE A 776 -8.54 -42.13 -37.42
CA PHE A 776 -7.86 -40.86 -37.64
C PHE A 776 -6.49 -41.17 -38.27
N PRO A 777 -6.39 -41.28 -39.61
CA PRO A 777 -5.15 -41.69 -40.27
C PRO A 777 -3.98 -40.76 -39.93
N GLY A 778 -2.88 -41.33 -39.46
CA GLY A 778 -1.68 -40.57 -39.07
C GLY A 778 -1.80 -39.83 -37.74
N ALA A 779 -2.95 -39.90 -37.06
CA ALA A 779 -3.17 -39.19 -35.82
C ALA A 779 -2.58 -39.93 -34.61
N PHE A 780 -1.98 -39.18 -33.67
CA PHE A 780 -1.57 -39.70 -32.36
C PHE A 780 -2.53 -39.21 -31.29
N ILE A 781 -3.39 -40.10 -30.79
CA ILE A 781 -4.45 -39.76 -29.81
C ILE A 781 -3.88 -39.91 -28.40
N THR A 782 -3.98 -38.85 -27.59
CA THR A 782 -3.43 -38.81 -26.23
C THR A 782 -4.49 -38.88 -25.14
N ALA A 783 -5.68 -38.34 -25.38
CA ALA A 783 -6.78 -38.39 -24.43
C ALA A 783 -8.14 -38.47 -25.14
N ILE A 784 -9.10 -39.07 -24.47
CA ILE A 784 -10.51 -39.11 -24.88
C ILE A 784 -11.42 -38.88 -23.68
N ASN A 785 -12.49 -38.12 -23.88
CA ASN A 785 -13.48 -37.83 -22.85
C ASN A 785 -14.91 -37.89 -23.41
N VAL A 786 -15.72 -38.80 -22.87
CA VAL A 786 -17.15 -38.87 -23.21
C VAL A 786 -17.95 -37.96 -22.30
N LEU A 787 -18.69 -37.01 -22.88
CA LEU A 787 -19.58 -36.09 -22.18
C LEU A 787 -20.93 -36.00 -22.89
N GLY A 788 -21.97 -36.53 -22.27
CA GLY A 788 -23.31 -36.54 -22.86
C GLY A 788 -23.34 -37.37 -24.15
N ARG A 789 -23.67 -36.71 -25.27
CA ARG A 789 -23.72 -37.32 -26.60
C ARG A 789 -22.41 -37.23 -27.39
N ASP A 790 -21.42 -36.55 -26.83
CA ASP A 790 -20.20 -36.18 -27.55
C ASP A 790 -18.98 -36.88 -26.95
N LEU A 791 -18.09 -37.33 -27.85
CA LEU A 791 -16.78 -37.85 -27.51
C LEU A 791 -15.72 -36.86 -27.97
N PHE A 792 -15.07 -36.22 -27.01
CA PHE A 792 -13.97 -35.29 -27.21
C PHE A 792 -12.67 -36.08 -27.35
N VAL A 793 -11.94 -35.82 -28.43
CA VAL A 793 -10.73 -36.55 -28.81
C VAL A 793 -9.58 -35.56 -28.94
N ASN A 794 -8.58 -35.72 -28.08
CA ASN A 794 -7.35 -34.94 -28.12
C ASN A 794 -6.35 -35.62 -29.06
N VAL A 795 -5.99 -34.94 -30.14
CA VAL A 795 -5.04 -35.41 -31.15
C VAL A 795 -3.77 -34.58 -31.06
N SER A 796 -2.64 -35.19 -30.68
CA SER A 796 -1.37 -34.49 -30.46
C SER A 796 -0.46 -34.42 -31.70
N HIS A 797 -0.72 -35.21 -32.73
CA HIS A 797 0.01 -35.17 -34.01
C HIS A 797 -0.91 -35.68 -35.14
N PRO A 798 -0.84 -35.16 -36.38
CA PRO A 798 -0.06 -34.00 -36.82
C PRO A 798 -0.72 -32.66 -36.48
N ASP A 799 -2.05 -32.64 -36.33
CA ASP A 799 -2.85 -31.41 -36.40
C ASP A 799 -3.01 -30.67 -35.07
N ARG A 800 -2.77 -31.31 -33.91
CA ARG A 800 -2.81 -30.68 -32.56
C ARG A 800 -4.15 -30.02 -32.22
N GLU A 801 -5.20 -30.82 -32.36
CA GLU A 801 -6.58 -30.36 -32.28
C GLU A 801 -7.39 -31.21 -31.32
N MET A 802 -8.44 -30.59 -30.78
CA MET A 802 -9.56 -31.33 -30.24
C MET A 802 -10.59 -31.57 -31.34
N ARG A 803 -11.02 -32.83 -31.48
CA ARG A 803 -12.09 -33.25 -32.39
C ARG A 803 -13.27 -33.76 -31.58
N ILE A 804 -14.49 -33.49 -32.05
CA ILE A 804 -15.71 -33.91 -31.38
C ILE A 804 -16.43 -34.92 -32.25
N ILE A 805 -16.69 -36.10 -31.69
CA ILE A 805 -17.50 -37.14 -32.33
C ILE A 805 -18.89 -37.12 -31.71
N ASP A 806 -19.90 -36.83 -32.52
CA ASP A 806 -21.29 -37.04 -32.14
C ASP A 806 -21.56 -38.55 -32.14
N LEU A 807 -21.88 -39.11 -30.98
CA LEU A 807 -21.95 -40.55 -30.76
C LEU A 807 -23.18 -41.20 -31.42
N ASP A 808 -24.24 -40.42 -31.65
CA ASP A 808 -25.49 -40.89 -32.25
C ASP A 808 -25.35 -41.06 -33.76
N SER A 809 -24.86 -40.01 -34.43
CA SER A 809 -24.62 -39.99 -35.88
C SER A 809 -23.30 -40.66 -36.27
N GLY A 810 -22.34 -40.71 -35.35
CA GLY A 810 -20.96 -41.08 -35.63
C GLY A 810 -20.19 -40.07 -36.47
N SER A 811 -20.75 -38.87 -36.70
CA SER A 811 -20.09 -37.81 -37.44
C SER A 811 -19.01 -37.15 -36.60
N VAL A 812 -17.91 -36.77 -37.26
CA VAL A 812 -16.85 -35.97 -36.65
C VAL A 812 -17.11 -34.52 -37.01
N SER A 813 -17.25 -33.65 -36.02
CA SER A 813 -17.54 -32.22 -36.19
C SER A 813 -16.63 -31.38 -35.29
N ASN A 814 -16.55 -30.08 -35.57
CA ASN A 814 -15.81 -29.04 -34.85
C ASN A 814 -14.36 -29.39 -34.47
N VAL A 815 -13.45 -28.69 -35.14
CA VAL A 815 -12.03 -28.71 -34.86
C VAL A 815 -11.72 -27.47 -34.04
N VAL A 816 -11.29 -27.67 -32.80
CA VAL A 816 -10.73 -26.58 -31.98
C VAL A 816 -9.22 -26.70 -32.07
N SER A 817 -8.59 -25.72 -32.74
CA SER A 817 -7.13 -25.62 -32.79
C SER A 817 -6.61 -25.32 -31.38
N MET A 818 -5.66 -26.12 -30.90
CA MET A 818 -5.15 -26.01 -29.53
C MET A 818 -3.78 -25.30 -29.42
N ALA A 819 -3.09 -24.98 -30.55
CA ALA A 819 -2.00 -23.96 -30.70
C ALA A 819 -1.15 -24.17 -32.00
N GLU A 820 -0.41 -23.12 -32.42
CA GLU A 820 0.37 -23.02 -33.69
C GLU A 820 1.77 -23.68 -33.72
N HIS A 821 2.38 -24.13 -32.62
CA HIS A 821 3.78 -24.63 -32.60
C HIS A 821 3.98 -25.94 -31.81
N CYS A 822 5.14 -26.61 -31.96
CA CYS A 822 5.32 -28.04 -31.72
C CYS A 822 5.73 -28.48 -30.31
N CYS A 823 5.03 -29.52 -29.84
CA CYS A 823 5.54 -30.78 -29.25
C CYS A 823 5.10 -31.02 -27.79
N GLU A 824 4.55 -32.23 -27.53
CA GLU A 824 4.13 -32.87 -26.26
C GLU A 824 2.65 -32.78 -25.80
N GLN A 825 2.27 -33.68 -24.87
CA GLN A 825 0.95 -34.31 -24.73
C GLN A 825 -0.20 -33.35 -24.37
N THR A 826 -1.28 -33.38 -25.15
CA THR A 826 -2.55 -32.79 -24.70
C THR A 826 -3.30 -33.77 -23.81
N LYS A 827 -3.54 -33.39 -22.54
CA LYS A 827 -4.36 -34.15 -21.58
C LYS A 827 -5.65 -33.38 -21.35
N SER A 828 -6.77 -34.07 -21.23
CA SER A 828 -8.03 -33.46 -20.84
C SER A 828 -8.63 -34.19 -19.65
N VAL A 829 -9.05 -33.44 -18.63
CA VAL A 829 -9.66 -33.93 -17.40
C VAL A 829 -11.04 -33.31 -17.26
N LYS A 830 -12.04 -34.10 -16.90
CA LYS A 830 -13.40 -33.60 -16.68
C LYS A 830 -13.46 -32.70 -15.44
N ASN A 831 -14.09 -31.53 -15.57
CA ASN A 831 -14.37 -30.63 -14.45
C ASN A 831 -15.84 -30.17 -14.47
N GLY A 832 -16.67 -30.75 -13.60
CA GLY A 832 -18.10 -30.48 -13.56
C GLY A 832 -18.78 -30.74 -14.93
N ALA A 833 -19.34 -29.67 -15.51
CA ALA A 833 -19.97 -29.68 -16.82
C ALA A 833 -19.00 -29.37 -17.98
N GLY A 834 -17.72 -29.06 -17.72
CA GLY A 834 -16.71 -28.72 -18.74
C GLY A 834 -15.49 -29.65 -18.72
N LEU A 835 -14.42 -29.23 -19.40
CA LEU A 835 -13.11 -29.90 -19.41
C LEU A 835 -12.02 -28.92 -18.94
N LEU A 836 -10.99 -29.43 -18.27
CA LEU A 836 -9.68 -28.77 -18.17
C LEU A 836 -8.76 -29.41 -19.19
N LEU A 837 -8.05 -28.59 -19.94
CA LEU A 837 -7.14 -29.00 -21.00
C LEU A 837 -5.73 -28.60 -20.61
N LEU A 838 -4.83 -29.57 -20.54
CA LEU A 838 -3.40 -29.29 -20.51
C LEU A 838 -2.89 -29.22 -21.95
N ASN A 839 -2.31 -28.08 -22.30
CA ASN A 839 -1.57 -27.83 -23.54
C ASN A 839 -0.11 -27.55 -23.17
N ALA A 840 0.78 -28.50 -23.42
CA ALA A 840 2.20 -28.31 -23.19
C ALA A 840 2.82 -27.51 -24.37
N ASN A 841 3.18 -26.23 -24.15
CA ASN A 841 3.57 -25.28 -25.20
C ASN A 841 4.88 -24.52 -24.88
N GLY A 842 5.96 -25.16 -24.44
CA GLY A 842 7.19 -24.43 -24.07
C GLY A 842 7.06 -23.63 -22.75
N GLN A 843 5.95 -22.92 -22.56
CA GLN A 843 5.26 -22.75 -21.29
C GLN A 843 3.99 -23.61 -21.32
N ASP A 844 3.86 -24.54 -20.37
CA ASP A 844 2.73 -25.45 -20.32
C ASP A 844 1.51 -24.76 -19.72
N THR A 845 0.36 -24.88 -20.39
CA THR A 845 -0.86 -24.18 -20.01
C THR A 845 -1.94 -25.18 -19.61
N ILE A 846 -2.62 -24.90 -18.50
CA ILE A 846 -3.88 -25.56 -18.16
C ILE A 846 -4.99 -24.56 -18.46
N SER A 847 -5.84 -24.86 -19.44
CA SER A 847 -6.95 -24.03 -19.86
C SER A 847 -8.29 -24.64 -19.42
N THR A 848 -9.25 -23.81 -19.03
CA THR A 848 -10.64 -24.24 -18.96
C THR A 848 -11.22 -24.34 -20.36
N PHE A 849 -12.05 -25.35 -20.62
CA PHE A 849 -12.76 -25.53 -21.87
C PHE A 849 -14.25 -25.69 -21.62
N ASN A 850 -15.00 -24.71 -22.10
CA ASN A 850 -16.44 -24.68 -21.97
C ASN A 850 -17.08 -25.44 -23.13
N ILE A 851 -17.63 -26.61 -22.84
CA ILE A 851 -18.25 -27.46 -23.86
C ILE A 851 -19.51 -26.87 -24.50
N GLY A 852 -20.13 -25.87 -23.87
CA GLY A 852 -21.39 -25.27 -24.34
C GLY A 852 -21.17 -24.27 -25.48
N ASN A 853 -20.05 -23.56 -25.47
CA ASN A 853 -19.68 -22.58 -26.50
C ASN A 853 -18.37 -22.92 -27.23
N LEU A 854 -17.69 -24.00 -26.82
CA LEU A 854 -16.43 -24.49 -27.38
C LEU A 854 -15.28 -23.47 -27.30
N VAL A 855 -15.32 -22.61 -26.27
CA VAL A 855 -14.28 -21.63 -25.99
C VAL A 855 -13.35 -22.16 -24.89
N SER A 856 -12.05 -22.04 -25.12
CA SER A 856 -11.02 -22.24 -24.10
C SER A 856 -10.54 -20.91 -23.54
N SER A 857 -10.20 -20.90 -22.25
CA SER A 857 -9.48 -19.79 -21.60
C SER A 857 -8.37 -20.35 -20.73
N ASP A 858 -7.18 -19.77 -20.83
CA ASP A 858 -6.04 -20.19 -20.00
C ASP A 858 -6.33 -19.89 -18.53
N LEU A 859 -5.94 -20.82 -17.68
CA LEU A 859 -6.14 -20.74 -16.23
C LEU A 859 -4.79 -20.75 -15.51
N VAL A 860 -3.91 -21.70 -15.83
CA VAL A 860 -2.55 -21.75 -15.29
C VAL A 860 -1.56 -21.75 -16.44
N VAL A 861 -0.50 -20.94 -16.33
CA VAL A 861 0.64 -20.94 -17.25
C VAL A 861 1.89 -21.25 -16.42
N ALA A 862 2.54 -22.38 -16.65
CA ALA A 862 3.70 -22.84 -15.90
C ALA A 862 4.59 -23.78 -16.74
N SER A 863 5.89 -23.85 -16.48
CA SER A 863 6.82 -24.69 -17.27
C SER A 863 6.95 -26.12 -16.76
N GLY A 864 7.14 -27.10 -17.65
CA GLY A 864 7.47 -28.47 -17.26
C GLY A 864 6.35 -29.19 -16.50
N ILE A 865 5.08 -28.91 -16.79
CA ILE A 865 3.93 -29.66 -16.29
C ILE A 865 3.96 -31.07 -16.93
N SER A 866 4.01 -32.10 -16.09
CA SER A 866 3.99 -33.49 -16.54
C SER A 866 2.65 -34.18 -16.29
N ASP A 867 1.96 -33.83 -15.21
CA ASP A 867 0.61 -34.28 -14.93
C ASP A 867 -0.10 -33.27 -14.00
N PHE A 868 -1.42 -33.28 -14.01
CA PHE A 868 -2.20 -32.50 -13.05
C PHE A 868 -3.43 -33.29 -12.59
N ALA A 869 -3.91 -32.93 -11.40
CA ALA A 869 -5.14 -33.44 -10.82
C ALA A 869 -5.93 -32.30 -10.15
N VAL A 870 -7.25 -32.46 -10.07
CA VAL A 870 -8.14 -31.48 -9.44
C VAL A 870 -8.67 -32.08 -8.14
N HIS A 871 -8.64 -31.30 -7.07
CA HIS A 871 -9.23 -31.67 -5.79
C HIS A 871 -9.80 -30.45 -5.07
N GLY A 872 -11.08 -30.51 -4.72
CA GLY A 872 -11.79 -29.36 -4.14
C GLY A 872 -11.83 -28.18 -5.11
N ASP A 873 -11.35 -27.03 -4.64
CA ASP A 873 -11.24 -25.75 -5.34
C ASP A 873 -9.82 -25.48 -5.87
N ALA A 874 -8.98 -26.51 -5.98
CA ALA A 874 -7.59 -26.37 -6.38
C ALA A 874 -7.13 -27.37 -7.45
N ILE A 875 -6.10 -26.95 -8.19
CA ILE A 875 -5.37 -27.73 -9.17
C ILE A 875 -4.01 -28.06 -8.58
N TYR A 876 -3.69 -29.35 -8.57
CA TYR A 876 -2.39 -29.86 -8.16
C TYR A 876 -1.59 -30.24 -9.39
N ILE A 877 -0.41 -29.65 -9.53
CA ILE A 877 0.45 -29.77 -10.71
C ILE A 877 1.70 -30.53 -10.31
N GLY A 878 2.00 -31.59 -11.04
CA GLY A 878 3.27 -32.31 -10.97
C GLY A 878 4.19 -31.84 -12.07
N ARG A 879 5.44 -31.57 -11.72
CA ARG A 879 6.46 -31.13 -12.66
C ARG A 879 7.44 -32.23 -13.04
N LYS A 880 8.08 -32.04 -14.18
CA LYS A 880 9.21 -32.86 -14.66
C LYS A 880 10.41 -32.78 -13.69
N SER A 881 10.56 -31.69 -12.94
CA SER A 881 11.58 -31.54 -11.89
C SER A 881 11.33 -32.42 -10.66
N GLY A 882 10.10 -32.88 -10.45
CA GLY A 882 9.71 -33.59 -9.23
C GLY A 882 8.99 -32.72 -8.20
N LEU A 883 8.89 -31.40 -8.46
CA LEU A 883 8.08 -30.46 -7.69
C LEU A 883 6.58 -30.70 -7.90
N ILE A 884 5.81 -30.53 -6.83
CA ILE A 884 4.36 -30.55 -6.83
C ILE A 884 3.84 -29.24 -6.26
N GLU A 885 2.96 -28.58 -7.01
CA GLU A 885 2.45 -27.25 -6.73
C GLU A 885 0.93 -27.23 -6.64
N LYS A 886 0.38 -26.16 -6.06
CA LYS A 886 -1.05 -25.93 -5.94
C LYS A 886 -1.44 -24.59 -6.55
N TYR A 887 -2.51 -24.59 -7.33
CA TYR A 887 -3.12 -23.40 -7.93
C TYR A 887 -4.62 -23.37 -7.64
N SER A 888 -5.21 -22.18 -7.66
CA SER A 888 -6.64 -21.97 -7.50
C SER A 888 -7.38 -22.41 -8.76
N LEU A 889 -8.45 -23.21 -8.60
CA LEU A 889 -9.33 -23.60 -9.70
C LEU A 889 -10.23 -22.45 -10.17
N LEU A 890 -10.41 -21.41 -9.33
CA LEU A 890 -11.31 -20.29 -9.60
C LEU A 890 -10.70 -19.31 -10.61
N ASP A 891 -9.44 -18.94 -10.38
CA ASP A 891 -8.76 -17.84 -11.06
C ASP A 891 -7.33 -18.19 -11.51
N GLY A 892 -6.83 -19.38 -11.18
CA GLY A 892 -5.50 -19.82 -11.60
C GLY A 892 -4.35 -19.29 -10.75
N THR A 893 -4.64 -18.56 -9.67
CA THR A 893 -3.63 -17.99 -8.78
C THR A 893 -2.77 -19.08 -8.14
N PHE A 894 -1.45 -18.89 -8.11
CA PHE A 894 -0.53 -19.79 -7.43
C PHE A 894 -0.79 -19.78 -5.91
N LEU A 895 -1.01 -20.97 -5.33
CA LEU A 895 -1.33 -21.15 -3.91
C LEU A 895 -0.15 -21.72 -3.10
N GLY A 896 0.95 -22.07 -3.75
CA GLY A 896 2.19 -22.51 -3.10
C GLY A 896 2.68 -23.91 -3.49
N ASN A 897 3.90 -24.21 -3.03
CA ASN A 897 4.55 -25.50 -3.19
C ASN A 897 4.00 -26.53 -2.18
N VAL A 898 3.66 -27.71 -2.68
CA VAL A 898 3.01 -28.78 -1.90
C VAL A 898 4.03 -29.79 -1.43
N ALA A 899 4.84 -30.31 -2.32
CA ALA A 899 5.82 -31.37 -2.04
C ALA A 899 6.88 -31.38 -3.14
N THR A 900 8.06 -31.95 -2.86
CA THR A 900 9.14 -32.12 -3.82
C THR A 900 9.75 -33.50 -3.70
N SER A 901 10.20 -34.05 -4.81
CA SER A 901 10.83 -35.36 -4.84
C SER A 901 11.93 -35.37 -5.88
N ASN A 902 12.91 -36.25 -5.71
CA ASN A 902 14.07 -36.34 -6.60
C ASN A 902 13.73 -37.14 -7.87
N GLY A 903 12.72 -36.71 -8.63
CA GLY A 903 12.42 -37.32 -9.92
C GLY A 903 11.10 -36.90 -10.55
N TYR A 904 11.09 -36.92 -11.89
CA TYR A 904 9.95 -36.63 -12.75
C TYR A 904 8.64 -37.25 -12.24
N VAL A 905 7.68 -36.40 -11.87
CA VAL A 905 6.32 -36.82 -11.49
C VAL A 905 5.59 -37.23 -12.76
N ARG A 906 5.32 -38.52 -12.95
CA ARG A 906 4.61 -39.02 -14.14
C ARG A 906 3.10 -38.97 -13.99
N LYS A 907 2.59 -39.25 -12.79
CA LYS A 907 1.16 -39.20 -12.47
C LYS A 907 0.90 -38.71 -11.06
N ILE A 908 -0.18 -37.94 -10.91
CA ILE A 908 -0.72 -37.54 -9.61
C ILE A 908 -2.13 -38.11 -9.46
N GLN A 909 -2.40 -38.73 -8.31
CA GLN A 909 -3.73 -39.14 -7.89
C GLN A 909 -4.06 -38.57 -6.52
N MET A 910 -5.25 -37.96 -6.42
CA MET A 910 -5.70 -37.28 -5.21
C MET A 910 -6.42 -38.24 -4.30
N LEU A 911 -6.19 -38.11 -3.00
CA LEU A 911 -6.81 -38.91 -1.95
C LEU A 911 -7.44 -38.00 -0.90
N PRO A 912 -8.44 -38.47 -0.14
CA PRO A 912 -9.08 -37.64 0.88
C PRO A 912 -8.12 -37.07 1.95
N GLN A 913 -7.03 -37.77 2.26
CA GLN A 913 -6.06 -37.38 3.29
C GLN A 913 -4.69 -36.95 2.73
N GLY A 914 -4.56 -36.82 1.41
CA GLY A 914 -3.25 -36.62 0.79
C GLY A 914 -3.24 -36.84 -0.72
N MET A 915 -2.09 -37.28 -1.23
CA MET A 915 -1.95 -37.63 -2.65
C MET A 915 -0.93 -38.76 -2.84
N VAL A 916 -1.05 -39.45 -3.96
CA VAL A 916 -0.06 -40.43 -4.42
C VAL A 916 0.52 -39.95 -5.74
N THR A 917 1.84 -40.00 -5.85
CA THR A 917 2.54 -39.71 -7.09
C THR A 917 3.32 -40.91 -7.59
N LEU A 918 3.29 -41.13 -8.90
CA LEU A 918 4.10 -42.12 -9.59
C LEU A 918 5.20 -41.40 -10.35
N HIS A 919 6.45 -41.84 -10.19
CA HIS A 919 7.63 -41.23 -10.78
C HIS A 919 8.16 -42.06 -11.96
N SER A 920 8.96 -41.43 -12.83
CA SER A 920 9.48 -42.09 -14.03
C SER A 920 10.41 -43.27 -13.76
N ASP A 921 11.07 -43.27 -12.60
CA ASP A 921 11.92 -44.36 -12.10
C ASP A 921 11.11 -45.57 -11.57
N GLY A 922 9.77 -45.43 -11.50
CA GLY A 922 8.85 -46.44 -10.99
C GLY A 922 8.63 -46.40 -9.47
N THR A 923 9.14 -45.36 -8.81
CA THR A 923 8.86 -45.06 -7.41
C THR A 923 7.46 -44.47 -7.26
N VAL A 924 6.76 -44.90 -6.21
CA VAL A 924 5.46 -44.39 -5.78
C VAL A 924 5.63 -43.70 -4.43
N HIS A 925 5.19 -42.45 -4.33
CA HIS A 925 5.24 -41.66 -3.11
C HIS A 925 3.84 -41.41 -2.56
N PHE A 926 3.70 -41.48 -1.23
CA PHE A 926 2.50 -41.09 -0.50
C PHE A 926 2.77 -39.87 0.35
N TRP A 927 2.02 -38.82 0.04
CA TRP A 927 2.08 -37.53 0.68
C TRP A 927 0.83 -37.36 1.53
N GLU A 928 0.99 -37.00 2.79
CA GLU A 928 -0.10 -36.66 3.68
C GLU A 928 -0.12 -35.14 3.87
N TYR A 929 -1.29 -34.52 3.74
CA TYR A 929 -1.44 -33.09 4.00
C TYR A 929 -1.20 -32.80 5.48
N ASN A 930 -0.56 -31.66 5.78
CA ASN A 930 -0.34 -31.20 7.16
C ASN A 930 -1.62 -30.74 7.85
#